data_AF-A0A958B6N4-F1
#
_entry.id   AF-A0A958B6N4-F1
#
_cell.length_a   1.000
_cell.length_b   1.000
_cell.length_c   1.000
_cell.angle_alpha   90.00
_cell.angle_beta   90.00
_cell.angle_gamma   90.00
#
_symmetry.space_group_name_H-M   'P 1'
#
loop_
_entity.id
_entity.type
_entity.pdbx_description
1 polymer ?
#
loop_
_entity_poly.entity_id
_entity_poly.type
_entity_poly.pdbx_seq_one_letter_code
_entity_poly.pdbx_strand_id
1 'polypeptide(L)'
;MTRCVLSALFLIIWLMVGLLAWPQPTYAQSPTSESAMTLEHTEVLSTSAAIDTKPETYVKGVYMTYYAAGSDDYRRHIFNLLETTELNAVVIDIKGDFGLISYSSDVITATAIGANDAPSITDWPALMQDLKARNIYSIARIVTFKDDYLARAHPEWAVKTAGGQLWLDGESLPWMEAFREEVWDYNIALAVEAAQRGFDEVQFDYVRFPTDGNLSSINYSQDVDVAVRTAAISGFLAKAHAALEPYNVKLAADVFGYTTWNEGDFGIGQDLTKIAPHLDVLSPMVYPSTYGYGLPGLPQYNDLIIAHPYAVVYESMLRAMAKVKPFNPDITLRPWIQDFPDYAFDRRTYTPTEIREQMFGAYDSGSGGWLLWDPRVQYTAEALVTTSTLYPPNEQGEVMILRYQEFGDTDAESQRSLEGFRRDLGQLRAAGFYPVNLRHLALGSSTYAQDIELLADDGPPPFYSDELLSQQLSYIPEGKRPIVLTFDGSHESQYRLLADGTVDPDSAMGVLQAFHDDHPADWPLRATFFVQPKAAQTEYQLFGQPEFAAQKLQTLVDAGMEIGLYLPELSKDSASSPAKTRRLLSGEADLEELLPDYEIDSLALTTLEHVPAVTLLQYGAYDGQHYDYQLITLVTDEAAPSPRSGQFSPHRIPRINVTADTVENQIDYYANHSQDYFVSAGIIPQTVSAK
;
A
#
# COMPACT_ATOMS: atom_id res chain seq x y z
N MET A 1 9.46 0.29 39.21
CA MET A 1 8.26 0.90 38.58
C MET A 1 8.28 2.43 38.48
N THR A 2 9.39 3.14 38.77
CA THR A 2 9.45 4.62 38.65
C THR A 2 10.61 5.13 37.80
N ARG A 3 11.23 4.27 36.98
CA ARG A 3 12.34 4.63 36.07
C ARG A 3 12.07 4.37 34.58
N CYS A 4 11.05 3.59 34.22
CA CYS A 4 10.69 3.32 32.81
C CYS A 4 9.75 4.37 32.19
N VAL A 5 9.10 5.22 32.99
CA VAL A 5 8.19 6.27 32.47
C VAL A 5 8.98 7.50 31.97
N LEU A 6 10.26 7.65 32.32
CA LEU A 6 11.11 8.75 31.85
C LEU A 6 11.71 8.51 30.46
N SER A 7 11.81 7.26 29.99
CA SER A 7 12.44 6.95 28.70
C SER A 7 11.55 7.31 27.50
N ALA A 8 10.23 7.26 27.66
CA ALA A 8 9.28 7.69 26.62
C ALA A 8 9.22 9.22 26.44
N LEU A 9 9.74 10.00 27.41
CA LEU A 9 9.73 11.47 27.36
C LEU A 9 11.02 12.08 26.78
N PHE A 10 12.12 11.33 26.69
CA PHE A 10 13.40 11.83 26.18
C PHE A 10 13.56 11.71 24.66
N LEU A 11 12.71 10.94 23.99
CA LEU A 11 12.65 10.82 22.51
C LEU A 11 12.29 12.16 21.82
N ILE A 12 11.74 13.13 22.55
CA ILE A 12 11.06 14.31 21.98
C ILE A 12 11.95 15.57 21.91
N ILE A 13 13.17 15.59 22.48
CA ILE A 13 13.90 16.85 22.71
C ILE A 13 15.11 17.09 21.77
N TRP A 14 15.59 16.14 20.98
CA TRP A 14 16.90 16.29 20.29
C TRP A 14 16.93 16.34 18.75
N LEU A 15 15.78 16.47 18.07
CA LEU A 15 15.72 16.82 16.64
C LEU A 15 15.95 18.32 16.34
N MET A 16 16.39 19.10 17.33
CA MET A 16 16.74 20.52 17.15
C MET A 16 18.25 20.67 16.93
N VAL A 17 18.59 21.24 15.75
CA VAL A 17 19.87 21.86 15.35
C VAL A 17 20.68 21.05 14.31
N GLY A 18 20.36 21.30 13.04
CA GLY A 18 21.14 20.89 11.87
C GLY A 18 20.91 21.81 10.65
N LEU A 19 20.85 23.12 10.88
CA LEU A 19 20.79 24.14 9.83
C LEU A 19 22.23 24.53 9.41
N LEU A 20 22.59 24.31 8.14
CA LEU A 20 23.17 25.29 7.20
C LEU A 20 23.93 24.64 6.02
N ALA A 21 23.42 24.93 4.81
CA ALA A 21 24.08 25.14 3.51
C ALA A 21 25.15 24.16 2.96
N TRP A 22 24.80 23.43 1.87
CA TRP A 22 25.74 22.87 0.88
C TRP A 22 25.38 23.37 -0.54
N PRO A 23 26.35 23.52 -1.48
CA PRO A 23 26.16 24.09 -2.80
C PRO A 23 25.82 23.03 -3.86
N GLN A 24 25.13 23.49 -4.90
CA GLN A 24 24.71 22.74 -6.08
C GLN A 24 25.90 22.34 -6.98
N PRO A 25 25.99 21.09 -7.49
CA PRO A 25 26.92 20.74 -8.55
C PRO A 25 26.31 20.92 -9.95
N THR A 26 27.11 21.50 -10.84
CA THR A 26 26.83 21.72 -12.27
C THR A 26 27.02 20.44 -13.09
N TYR A 27 26.05 20.13 -13.95
CA TYR A 27 26.07 19.04 -14.92
C TYR A 27 27.16 19.22 -15.99
N ALA A 28 27.94 18.17 -16.24
CA ALA A 28 28.84 18.03 -17.38
C ALA A 28 28.43 16.81 -18.21
N GLN A 29 28.38 16.99 -19.53
CA GLN A 29 27.88 16.03 -20.52
C GLN A 29 28.81 14.83 -20.72
N SER A 30 28.21 13.65 -20.90
CA SER A 30 28.88 12.39 -21.27
C SER A 30 28.98 12.23 -22.79
N PRO A 31 30.07 11.63 -23.32
CA PRO A 31 30.13 11.17 -24.69
C PRO A 31 29.77 9.68 -24.84
N THR A 32 29.21 9.37 -26.00
CA THR A 32 28.70 8.10 -26.50
C THR A 32 29.78 7.09 -26.93
N SER A 33 29.50 5.79 -26.83
CA SER A 33 29.83 4.81 -27.87
C SER A 33 29.17 3.43 -27.62
N GLU A 34 28.58 2.90 -28.69
CA GLU A 34 27.94 1.58 -28.82
C GLU A 34 28.97 0.44 -28.97
N SER A 35 28.62 -0.77 -28.52
CA SER A 35 28.82 -1.99 -29.32
C SER A 35 27.99 -3.15 -28.76
N ALA A 36 27.24 -3.80 -29.64
CA ALA A 36 26.38 -4.95 -29.37
C ALA A 36 27.15 -6.28 -29.41
N MET A 37 26.78 -7.24 -28.55
CA MET A 37 27.10 -8.66 -28.71
C MET A 37 25.90 -9.54 -28.34
N THR A 38 25.57 -10.44 -29.26
CA THR A 38 24.50 -11.45 -29.24
C THR A 38 24.76 -12.59 -28.26
N LEU A 39 23.72 -13.05 -27.56
CA LEU A 39 23.73 -14.23 -26.67
C LEU A 39 22.83 -15.34 -27.24
N GLU A 40 23.35 -16.58 -27.23
CA GLU A 40 22.63 -17.81 -27.59
C GLU A 40 22.01 -18.46 -26.36
N HIS A 41 20.76 -18.93 -26.50
CA HIS A 41 19.97 -19.64 -25.48
C HIS A 41 20.44 -21.10 -25.28
N THR A 42 20.38 -21.60 -24.05
CA THR A 42 20.35 -23.04 -23.77
C THR A 42 19.41 -23.33 -22.59
N GLU A 43 18.34 -24.09 -22.86
CA GLU A 43 17.34 -24.59 -21.90
C GLU A 43 17.91 -25.66 -20.97
N VAL A 44 17.49 -25.65 -19.70
CA VAL A 44 17.60 -26.82 -18.80
C VAL A 44 16.29 -27.03 -18.03
N LEU A 45 15.80 -28.26 -18.13
CA LEU A 45 14.54 -28.80 -17.62
C LEU A 45 14.51 -29.01 -16.10
N SER A 46 13.31 -28.86 -15.54
CA SER A 46 12.91 -28.85 -14.14
C SER A 46 12.83 -30.23 -13.47
N THR A 47 12.96 -30.24 -12.13
CA THR A 47 12.39 -31.29 -11.26
C THR A 47 11.62 -30.62 -10.12
N SER A 48 10.34 -31.00 -9.99
CA SER A 48 9.33 -30.41 -9.10
C SER A 48 9.42 -31.01 -7.69
N ALA A 49 9.71 -30.17 -6.70
CA ALA A 49 9.26 -30.35 -5.32
C ALA A 49 7.86 -29.72 -5.18
N ALA A 50 7.01 -30.32 -4.35
CA ALA A 50 5.66 -29.81 -4.10
C ALA A 50 5.74 -28.42 -3.45
N ILE A 51 5.34 -27.40 -4.20
CA ILE A 51 5.27 -26.01 -3.76
C ILE A 51 4.03 -25.89 -2.86
N ASP A 52 4.23 -25.56 -1.59
CA ASP A 52 3.15 -25.10 -0.71
C ASP A 52 2.79 -23.67 -1.11
N THR A 53 1.95 -23.53 -2.13
CA THR A 53 1.47 -22.24 -2.61
C THR A 53 0.36 -21.75 -1.67
N LYS A 54 0.72 -21.14 -0.54
CA LYS A 54 -0.16 -20.12 0.04
C LYS A 54 -0.27 -19.01 -1.02
N PRO A 55 -1.46 -18.68 -1.54
CA PRO A 55 -1.59 -17.52 -2.42
C PRO A 55 -1.04 -16.30 -1.70
N GLU A 56 -0.26 -15.46 -2.38
CA GLU A 56 0.24 -14.21 -1.80
C GLU A 56 -0.95 -13.26 -1.56
N THR A 57 -1.54 -13.34 -0.38
CA THR A 57 -2.61 -12.47 0.10
C THR A 57 -2.01 -11.25 0.80
N TYR A 58 -2.70 -10.10 0.78
CA TYR A 58 -2.25 -8.90 1.49
C TYR A 58 -1.95 -9.20 2.97
N VAL A 59 -0.72 -8.93 3.42
CA VAL A 59 -0.34 -9.12 4.81
C VAL A 59 -0.57 -7.82 5.58
N LYS A 60 -1.48 -7.88 6.56
CA LYS A 60 -1.99 -6.75 7.34
C LYS A 60 -1.64 -6.99 8.80
N GLY A 61 -0.50 -6.43 9.20
CA GLY A 61 0.18 -6.79 10.42
C GLY A 61 0.19 -5.72 11.49
N VAL A 62 0.34 -6.16 12.73
CA VAL A 62 0.69 -5.32 13.88
C VAL A 62 2.00 -5.80 14.49
N TYR A 63 2.71 -4.89 15.15
CA TYR A 63 3.96 -5.17 15.85
C TYR A 63 3.76 -5.56 17.32
N MET A 64 4.56 -6.50 17.79
CA MET A 64 4.73 -6.84 19.19
C MET A 64 6.20 -6.75 19.59
N THR A 65 6.50 -5.88 20.56
CA THR A 65 7.79 -5.88 21.24
C THR A 65 8.05 -7.23 21.89
N TYR A 66 9.32 -7.53 22.16
CA TYR A 66 9.70 -8.75 22.88
C TYR A 66 9.05 -8.84 24.27
N TYR A 67 8.83 -7.71 24.97
CA TYR A 67 8.09 -7.70 26.25
C TYR A 67 6.59 -7.94 26.08
N ALA A 68 5.98 -7.33 25.05
CA ALA A 68 4.56 -7.53 24.76
C ALA A 68 4.26 -8.99 24.40
N ALA A 69 5.12 -9.61 23.57
CA ALA A 69 5.01 -11.02 23.23
C ALA A 69 5.17 -11.96 24.46
N GLY A 70 5.90 -11.53 25.49
CA GLY A 70 6.04 -12.25 26.76
C GLY A 70 4.89 -12.02 27.76
N SER A 71 4.00 -11.05 27.51
CA SER A 71 2.93 -10.65 28.43
C SER A 71 1.57 -11.19 28.01
N ASP A 72 0.88 -11.89 28.92
CA ASP A 72 -0.47 -12.41 28.68
C ASP A 72 -1.49 -11.32 28.31
N ASP A 73 -1.40 -10.15 28.93
CA ASP A 73 -2.37 -9.07 28.71
C ASP A 73 -2.17 -8.41 27.34
N TYR A 74 -0.92 -8.14 26.94
CA TYR A 74 -0.62 -7.62 25.61
C TYR A 74 -0.95 -8.64 24.52
N ARG A 75 -0.59 -9.93 24.71
CA ARG A 75 -0.98 -10.99 23.76
C ARG A 75 -2.49 -11.08 23.60
N ARG A 76 -3.25 -11.05 24.69
CA ARG A 76 -4.73 -11.07 24.63
C ARG A 76 -5.29 -9.87 23.88
N HIS A 77 -4.72 -8.69 24.08
CA HIS A 77 -5.11 -7.48 23.34
C HIS A 77 -4.87 -7.64 21.83
N ILE A 78 -3.68 -8.08 21.44
CA ILE A 78 -3.32 -8.27 20.02
C ILE A 78 -4.14 -9.40 19.38
N PHE A 79 -4.33 -10.52 20.08
CA PHE A 79 -5.16 -11.61 19.59
C PHE A 79 -6.62 -11.19 19.42
N ASN A 80 -7.15 -10.37 20.33
CA ASN A 80 -8.49 -9.80 20.13
C ASN A 80 -8.56 -8.98 18.83
N LEU A 81 -7.57 -8.13 18.56
CA LEU A 81 -7.54 -7.37 17.31
C LEU A 81 -7.48 -8.30 16.08
N LEU A 82 -6.63 -9.32 16.10
CA LEU A 82 -6.53 -10.31 15.02
C LEU A 82 -7.84 -11.12 14.83
N GLU A 83 -8.57 -11.38 15.90
CA GLU A 83 -9.82 -12.17 15.85
C GLU A 83 -11.03 -11.32 15.44
N THR A 84 -11.05 -10.02 15.76
CA THR A 84 -12.22 -9.15 15.53
C THR A 84 -12.05 -8.17 14.37
N THR A 85 -10.88 -8.11 13.74
CA THR A 85 -10.59 -7.17 12.66
C THR A 85 -9.95 -7.86 11.47
N GLU A 86 -9.70 -7.09 10.41
CA GLU A 86 -9.10 -7.60 9.18
C GLU A 86 -7.61 -7.97 9.27
N LEU A 87 -6.96 -7.75 10.42
CA LEU A 87 -5.56 -8.11 10.62
C LEU A 87 -5.36 -9.62 10.50
N ASN A 88 -4.26 -10.02 9.88
CA ASN A 88 -3.92 -11.43 9.67
C ASN A 88 -2.47 -11.77 10.00
N ALA A 89 -1.69 -10.80 10.47
CA ALA A 89 -0.27 -10.97 10.68
C ALA A 89 0.24 -10.30 11.95
N VAL A 90 1.36 -10.80 12.45
CA VAL A 90 2.03 -10.22 13.60
C VAL A 90 3.55 -10.24 13.43
N VAL A 91 4.18 -9.09 13.66
CA VAL A 91 5.63 -8.93 13.69
C VAL A 91 6.10 -9.04 15.12
N ILE A 92 6.99 -9.97 15.41
CA ILE A 92 7.46 -10.25 16.77
C ILE A 92 8.97 -10.01 16.82
N ASP A 93 9.39 -9.15 17.75
CA ASP A 93 10.81 -9.02 18.05
C ASP A 93 11.35 -10.31 18.65
N ILE A 94 12.19 -10.98 17.87
CA ILE A 94 13.02 -12.07 18.37
C ILE A 94 14.40 -11.59 18.80
N LYS A 95 14.89 -10.50 18.22
CA LYS A 95 16.04 -9.73 18.74
C LYS A 95 15.75 -8.23 18.67
N GLY A 96 15.73 -7.58 19.83
CA GLY A 96 15.55 -6.12 19.95
C GLY A 96 16.85 -5.32 19.76
N ASP A 97 16.75 -4.01 19.84
CA ASP A 97 17.86 -3.06 19.61
C ASP A 97 18.93 -3.01 20.71
N PHE A 98 18.60 -3.48 21.91
CA PHE A 98 19.60 -3.79 22.93
C PHE A 98 20.41 -5.06 22.61
N GLY A 99 20.01 -5.88 21.62
CA GLY A 99 20.60 -7.20 21.35
C GLY A 99 20.00 -8.33 22.18
N LEU A 100 18.95 -8.06 22.98
CA LEU A 100 18.24 -9.07 23.77
C LEU A 100 17.43 -10.00 22.88
N ILE A 101 17.51 -11.30 23.16
CA ILE A 101 16.73 -12.33 22.48
C ILE A 101 15.51 -12.69 23.32
N SER A 102 14.34 -12.70 22.68
CA SER A 102 13.05 -12.82 23.38
C SER A 102 12.72 -14.23 23.86
N TYR A 103 13.46 -15.25 23.41
CA TYR A 103 13.25 -16.67 23.74
C TYR A 103 14.57 -17.38 24.09
N SER A 104 14.47 -18.61 24.64
CA SER A 104 15.64 -19.47 24.84
C SER A 104 16.18 -19.98 23.51
N SER A 105 17.23 -19.34 22.99
CA SER A 105 17.92 -19.68 21.74
C SER A 105 18.99 -20.76 21.92
N ASP A 106 19.15 -21.61 20.91
CA ASP A 106 20.23 -22.60 20.79
C ASP A 106 21.44 -22.05 19.99
N VAL A 107 21.36 -20.81 19.50
CA VAL A 107 22.48 -20.17 18.78
C VAL A 107 23.65 -19.99 19.75
N ILE A 108 24.80 -20.53 19.36
CA ILE A 108 26.01 -20.58 20.21
C ILE A 108 26.41 -19.17 20.67
N THR A 109 26.46 -18.20 19.75
CA THR A 109 26.84 -16.82 20.06
C THR A 109 25.85 -16.17 21.01
N ALA A 110 24.53 -16.35 20.82
CA ALA A 110 23.49 -15.82 21.72
C ALA A 110 23.70 -16.27 23.17
N THR A 111 23.92 -17.57 23.36
CA THR A 111 24.17 -18.17 24.67
C THR A 111 25.51 -17.70 25.26
N ALA A 112 26.56 -17.61 24.43
CA ALA A 112 27.89 -17.22 24.88
C ALA A 112 27.95 -15.76 25.38
N ILE A 113 27.20 -14.85 24.75
CA ILE A 113 27.16 -13.43 25.15
C ILE A 113 26.09 -13.12 26.20
N GLY A 114 25.26 -14.11 26.57
CA GLY A 114 24.18 -13.95 27.56
C GLY A 114 22.96 -13.16 27.05
N ALA A 115 22.79 -13.05 25.73
CA ALA A 115 21.70 -12.28 25.12
C ALA A 115 20.30 -12.89 25.39
N ASN A 116 20.23 -14.17 25.75
CA ASN A 116 19.02 -14.93 26.06
C ASN A 116 18.95 -15.39 27.53
N ASP A 117 19.71 -14.80 28.45
CA ASP A 117 19.72 -15.20 29.87
C ASP A 117 18.40 -14.94 30.61
N ALA A 118 17.59 -14.01 30.10
CA ALA A 118 16.30 -13.62 30.68
C ALA A 118 15.24 -13.44 29.57
N PRO A 119 14.83 -14.54 28.91
CA PRO A 119 13.89 -14.45 27.80
C PRO A 119 12.51 -13.99 28.30
N SER A 120 11.91 -13.05 27.58
CA SER A 120 10.56 -12.56 27.90
C SER A 120 9.47 -13.57 27.52
N ILE A 121 9.68 -14.32 26.44
CA ILE A 121 8.79 -15.39 25.97
C ILE A 121 9.27 -16.71 26.58
N THR A 122 8.59 -17.14 27.64
CA THR A 122 8.94 -18.34 28.41
C THR A 122 8.38 -19.64 27.81
N ASP A 123 7.24 -19.58 27.13
CA ASP A 123 6.61 -20.71 26.42
C ASP A 123 6.48 -20.41 24.92
N TRP A 124 7.63 -20.47 24.24
CA TRP A 124 7.72 -20.25 22.80
C TRP A 124 6.85 -21.21 21.97
N PRO A 125 6.88 -22.55 22.22
CA PRO A 125 6.05 -23.49 21.45
C PRO A 125 4.55 -23.19 21.56
N ALA A 126 4.06 -22.81 22.74
CA ALA A 126 2.65 -22.44 22.91
C ALA A 126 2.27 -21.20 22.09
N LEU A 127 3.12 -20.15 22.09
CA LEU A 127 2.90 -18.95 21.27
C LEU A 127 2.77 -19.29 19.79
N MET A 128 3.72 -20.07 19.25
CA MET A 128 3.68 -20.47 17.83
C MET A 128 2.47 -21.36 17.52
N GLN A 129 2.10 -22.26 18.43
CA GLN A 129 0.90 -23.08 18.28
C GLN A 129 -0.36 -22.22 18.23
N ASP A 130 -0.48 -21.20 19.09
CA ASP A 130 -1.62 -20.29 19.13
C ASP A 130 -1.76 -19.47 17.84
N LEU A 131 -0.63 -18.98 17.31
CA LEU A 131 -0.59 -18.26 16.03
C LEU A 131 -0.99 -19.17 14.87
N LYS A 132 -0.43 -20.38 14.78
CA LYS A 132 -0.76 -21.32 13.69
C LYS A 132 -2.20 -21.84 13.77
N ALA A 133 -2.74 -22.07 14.97
CA ALA A 133 -4.14 -22.49 15.16
C ALA A 133 -5.14 -21.42 14.70
N ARG A 134 -4.76 -20.14 14.80
CA ARG A 134 -5.51 -18.98 14.28
C ARG A 134 -5.11 -18.61 12.87
N ASN A 135 -4.14 -19.32 12.30
CA ASN A 135 -3.62 -19.09 10.96
C ASN A 135 -3.09 -17.64 10.78
N ILE A 136 -2.43 -17.12 11.81
CA ILE A 136 -1.79 -15.81 11.76
C ILE A 136 -0.44 -15.94 11.05
N TYR A 137 -0.20 -15.06 10.06
CA TYR A 137 1.08 -14.93 9.39
C TYR A 137 2.10 -14.32 10.35
N SER A 138 3.14 -15.09 10.69
CA SER A 138 4.09 -14.74 11.72
C SER A 138 5.40 -14.24 11.11
N ILE A 139 5.85 -13.06 11.54
CA ILE A 139 7.07 -12.40 11.05
C ILE A 139 8.07 -12.26 12.20
N ALA A 140 9.28 -12.80 12.05
CA ALA A 140 10.35 -12.71 13.04
C ALA A 140 11.22 -11.48 12.78
N ARG A 141 11.12 -10.45 13.62
CA ARG A 141 11.94 -9.24 13.48
C ARG A 141 13.26 -9.37 14.23
N ILE A 142 14.36 -9.07 13.52
CA ILE A 142 15.74 -9.13 14.03
C ILE A 142 16.40 -7.77 13.80
N VAL A 143 16.66 -7.02 14.89
CA VAL A 143 17.49 -5.81 14.82
C VAL A 143 18.94 -6.22 14.61
N THR A 144 19.58 -5.81 13.50
CA THR A 144 20.81 -6.43 12.99
C THR A 144 22.09 -5.82 13.56
N PHE A 145 22.39 -4.55 13.22
CA PHE A 145 23.69 -3.94 13.54
C PHE A 145 23.69 -3.05 14.79
N LYS A 146 22.54 -2.76 15.38
CA LYS A 146 22.44 -2.09 16.69
C LYS A 146 22.31 -3.17 17.77
N ASP A 147 23.38 -3.43 18.52
CA ASP A 147 23.49 -4.59 19.42
C ASP A 147 24.48 -4.34 20.59
N ASP A 148 23.97 -4.14 21.80
CA ASP A 148 24.77 -3.85 22.99
C ASP A 148 25.50 -5.08 23.53
N TYR A 149 24.84 -6.24 23.54
CA TYR A 149 25.43 -7.49 24.03
C TYR A 149 26.61 -7.92 23.16
N LEU A 150 26.42 -7.89 21.83
CA LEU A 150 27.46 -8.28 20.89
C LEU A 150 28.62 -7.30 20.91
N ALA A 151 28.36 -5.98 20.92
CA ALA A 151 29.43 -4.98 20.96
C ALA A 151 30.27 -5.03 22.24
N ARG A 152 29.67 -5.38 23.38
CA ARG A 152 30.41 -5.52 24.65
C ARG A 152 31.21 -6.80 24.73
N ALA A 153 30.70 -7.90 24.18
CA ALA A 153 31.41 -9.18 24.12
C ALA A 153 32.54 -9.15 23.08
N HIS A 154 32.31 -8.49 21.95
CA HIS A 154 33.21 -8.40 20.80
C HIS A 154 33.44 -6.95 20.36
N PRO A 155 34.11 -6.13 21.19
CA PRO A 155 34.37 -4.73 20.87
C PRO A 155 35.24 -4.55 19.62
N GLU A 156 35.98 -5.57 19.17
CA GLU A 156 36.73 -5.59 17.93
C GLU A 156 35.87 -5.58 16.66
N TRP A 157 34.60 -5.98 16.74
CA TRP A 157 33.65 -5.96 15.63
C TRP A 157 32.76 -4.70 15.62
N ALA A 158 32.83 -3.89 16.68
CA ALA A 158 31.97 -2.73 16.88
C ALA A 158 32.52 -1.44 16.25
N VAL A 159 31.61 -0.53 15.91
CA VAL A 159 31.92 0.84 15.50
C VAL A 159 32.59 1.56 16.68
N LYS A 160 33.69 2.27 16.40
CA LYS A 160 34.49 2.96 17.41
C LYS A 160 34.55 4.44 17.17
N THR A 161 34.93 5.15 18.22
CA THR A 161 35.42 6.53 18.13
C THR A 161 36.89 6.55 17.73
N ALA A 162 37.41 7.71 17.32
CA ALA A 162 38.85 7.91 17.09
C ALA A 162 39.71 7.55 18.32
N GLY A 163 39.16 7.63 19.54
CA GLY A 163 39.83 7.20 20.77
C GLY A 163 39.79 5.70 21.06
N GLY A 164 39.24 4.90 20.15
CA GLY A 164 39.14 3.44 20.25
C GLY A 164 38.04 2.92 21.20
N GLN A 165 37.25 3.80 21.80
CA GLN A 165 36.06 3.43 22.58
C GLN A 165 34.90 3.06 21.66
N LEU A 166 33.96 2.25 22.13
CA LEU A 166 32.69 2.02 21.44
C LEU A 166 32.04 3.37 21.12
N TRP A 167 31.64 3.55 19.86
CA TRP A 167 30.81 4.67 19.48
C TRP A 167 29.37 4.38 19.91
N LEU A 168 28.70 5.37 20.46
CA LEU A 168 27.32 5.27 20.94
C LEU A 168 26.44 6.26 20.17
N ASP A 169 25.26 5.81 19.80
CA ASP A 169 24.25 6.64 19.15
C ASP A 169 23.55 7.60 20.14
N GLY A 170 22.54 8.30 19.66
CA GLY A 170 21.71 9.21 20.47
C GLY A 170 20.97 8.53 21.64
N GLU A 171 20.79 7.21 21.58
CA GLU A 171 20.15 6.39 22.63
C GLU A 171 21.18 5.73 23.56
N SER A 172 22.46 6.09 23.42
CA SER A 172 23.58 5.50 24.15
C SER A 172 23.80 4.02 23.87
N LEU A 173 23.41 3.54 22.68
CA LEU A 173 23.57 2.16 22.25
C LEU A 173 24.73 2.03 21.24
N PRO A 174 25.58 0.99 21.37
CA PRO A 174 26.65 0.75 20.43
C PRO A 174 26.14 0.07 19.16
N TRP A 175 26.92 0.21 18.10
CA TRP A 175 26.66 -0.39 16.80
C TRP A 175 27.81 -1.29 16.37
N MET A 176 27.47 -2.31 15.60
CA MET A 176 28.39 -3.23 14.96
C MET A 176 28.84 -2.68 13.60
N GLU A 177 30.06 -3.00 13.18
CA GLU A 177 30.50 -2.67 11.82
C GLU A 177 29.77 -3.57 10.81
N ALA A 178 28.96 -2.97 9.94
CA ALA A 178 28.07 -3.70 9.04
C ALA A 178 28.78 -4.55 7.98
N PHE A 179 30.11 -4.44 7.83
CA PHE A 179 30.92 -5.25 6.90
C PHE A 179 31.63 -6.44 7.56
N ARG A 180 31.30 -6.75 8.83
CA ARG A 180 31.87 -7.89 9.56
C ARG A 180 31.05 -9.15 9.34
N GLU A 181 31.66 -10.15 8.70
CA GLU A 181 30.99 -11.43 8.45
C GLU A 181 30.63 -12.17 9.74
N GLU A 182 31.37 -12.00 10.84
CA GLU A 182 31.04 -12.60 12.13
C GLU A 182 29.70 -12.06 12.68
N VAL A 183 29.42 -10.78 12.43
CA VAL A 183 28.15 -10.13 12.78
C VAL A 183 27.04 -10.64 11.87
N TRP A 184 27.34 -10.88 10.59
CA TRP A 184 26.39 -11.48 9.65
C TRP A 184 26.01 -12.90 10.08
N ASP A 185 27.01 -13.74 10.36
CA ASP A 185 26.82 -15.14 10.73
C ASP A 185 25.95 -15.29 11.98
N TYR A 186 26.13 -14.42 12.98
CA TYR A 186 25.30 -14.43 14.17
C TYR A 186 23.83 -14.12 13.87
N ASN A 187 23.55 -13.05 13.13
CA ASN A 187 22.18 -12.66 12.81
C ASN A 187 21.51 -13.66 11.84
N ILE A 188 22.27 -14.23 10.90
CA ILE A 188 21.78 -15.29 9.99
C ILE A 188 21.49 -16.58 10.76
N ALA A 189 22.30 -16.95 11.75
CA ALA A 189 22.02 -18.11 12.59
C ALA A 189 20.70 -17.95 13.37
N LEU A 190 20.40 -16.75 13.87
CA LEU A 190 19.11 -16.43 14.51
C LEU A 190 17.95 -16.48 13.50
N ALA A 191 18.15 -16.00 12.27
CA ALA A 191 17.16 -16.10 11.21
C ALA A 191 16.84 -17.55 10.83
N VAL A 192 17.86 -18.40 10.71
CA VAL A 192 17.72 -19.84 10.47
C VAL A 192 16.97 -20.50 11.63
N GLU A 193 17.30 -20.17 12.89
CA GLU A 193 16.57 -20.68 14.05
C GLU A 193 15.10 -20.24 14.03
N ALA A 194 14.81 -18.99 13.67
CA ALA A 194 13.44 -18.48 13.53
C ALA A 194 12.64 -19.27 12.48
N ALA A 195 13.24 -19.52 11.32
CA ALA A 195 12.63 -20.32 10.26
C ALA A 195 12.33 -21.76 10.74
N GLN A 196 13.29 -22.41 11.41
CA GLN A 196 13.11 -23.74 11.99
C GLN A 196 12.03 -23.79 13.08
N ARG A 197 11.80 -22.66 13.76
CA ARG A 197 10.74 -22.51 14.78
C ARG A 197 9.36 -22.21 14.18
N GLY A 198 9.24 -22.17 12.86
CA GLY A 198 7.98 -22.15 12.14
C GLY A 198 7.44 -20.77 11.81
N PHE A 199 8.28 -19.72 11.87
CA PHE A 199 7.91 -18.42 11.31
C PHE A 199 7.66 -18.51 9.80
N ASP A 200 6.73 -17.70 9.31
CA ASP A 200 6.43 -17.60 7.87
C ASP A 200 7.41 -16.65 7.16
N GLU A 201 7.96 -15.67 7.90
CA GLU A 201 8.87 -14.64 7.39
C GLU A 201 9.94 -14.26 8.43
N VAL A 202 11.14 -13.92 7.96
CA VAL A 202 12.19 -13.25 8.76
C VAL A 202 12.39 -11.85 8.21
N GLN A 203 12.34 -10.84 9.09
CA GLN A 203 12.45 -9.43 8.75
C GLN A 203 13.64 -8.81 9.47
N PHE A 204 14.65 -8.37 8.72
CA PHE A 204 15.81 -7.66 9.30
C PHE A 204 15.53 -6.17 9.43
N ASP A 205 15.65 -5.65 10.65
CA ASP A 205 15.62 -4.21 10.93
C ASP A 205 17.00 -3.70 11.34
N TYR A 206 17.20 -2.39 11.27
CA TYR A 206 18.48 -1.69 11.45
C TYR A 206 19.60 -2.35 10.63
N VAL A 207 19.25 -2.85 9.45
CA VAL A 207 20.15 -3.39 8.43
C VAL A 207 20.73 -2.22 7.61
N ARG A 208 21.51 -1.39 8.32
CA ARG A 208 22.05 -0.12 7.83
C ARG A 208 23.25 0.35 8.65
N PHE A 209 23.92 1.40 8.19
CA PHE A 209 24.91 2.16 8.97
C PHE A 209 24.23 3.17 9.91
N PRO A 210 24.93 3.64 10.97
CA PRO A 210 24.36 4.57 11.94
C PRO A 210 23.94 5.92 11.33
N THR A 211 22.81 6.46 11.80
CA THR A 211 22.25 7.77 11.41
C THR A 211 22.18 8.77 12.55
N ASP A 212 22.12 8.26 13.79
CA ASP A 212 21.76 9.04 14.97
C ASP A 212 22.96 9.18 15.90
N GLY A 213 23.23 10.39 16.41
CA GLY A 213 24.39 10.67 17.25
C GLY A 213 25.52 11.38 16.49
N ASN A 214 26.71 11.45 17.08
CA ASN A 214 27.83 12.20 16.48
C ASN A 214 28.56 11.36 15.42
N LEU A 215 28.01 11.31 14.21
CA LEU A 215 28.55 10.56 13.08
C LEU A 215 29.99 10.97 12.73
N SER A 216 30.35 12.25 12.91
CA SER A 216 31.72 12.75 12.63
C SER A 216 32.79 12.17 13.54
N SER A 217 32.39 11.57 14.68
CA SER A 217 33.31 10.92 15.62
C SER A 217 33.54 9.44 15.34
N ILE A 218 32.81 8.86 14.38
CA ILE A 218 32.96 7.46 13.99
C ILE A 218 34.33 7.25 13.34
N ASN A 219 34.96 6.15 13.72
CA ASN A 219 36.18 5.63 13.16
C ASN A 219 35.99 4.12 12.89
N TYR A 220 35.69 3.80 11.63
CA TYR A 220 35.61 2.41 11.16
C TYR A 220 37.02 1.80 11.05
N SER A 221 37.08 0.48 11.08
CA SER A 221 38.32 -0.30 10.93
C SER A 221 38.88 -0.32 9.50
N GLN A 222 38.12 0.21 8.54
CA GLN A 222 38.53 0.45 7.15
C GLN A 222 37.90 1.75 6.64
N ASP A 223 38.38 2.25 5.50
CA ASP A 223 37.73 3.35 4.80
C ASP A 223 36.35 2.91 4.29
N VAL A 224 35.32 3.72 4.58
CA VAL A 224 33.93 3.42 4.25
C VAL A 224 33.38 4.47 3.28
N ASP A 225 33.29 4.09 2.01
CA ASP A 225 32.61 4.86 0.97
C ASP A 225 31.25 4.22 0.61
N VAL A 226 30.56 4.76 -0.41
CA VAL A 226 29.27 4.24 -0.89
C VAL A 226 29.39 2.78 -1.34
N ALA A 227 30.48 2.40 -2.00
CA ALA A 227 30.66 1.05 -2.50
C ALA A 227 30.78 0.05 -1.34
N VAL A 228 31.56 0.38 -0.32
CA VAL A 228 31.69 -0.44 0.90
C VAL A 228 30.36 -0.56 1.62
N ARG A 229 29.63 0.55 1.82
CA ARG A 229 28.34 0.50 2.54
C ARG A 229 27.31 -0.33 1.80
N THR A 230 27.14 -0.10 0.50
CA THR A 230 26.16 -0.84 -0.29
C THR A 230 26.52 -2.32 -0.41
N ALA A 231 27.79 -2.66 -0.62
CA ALA A 231 28.25 -4.05 -0.64
C ALA A 231 28.08 -4.77 0.70
N ALA A 232 28.23 -4.06 1.82
CA ALA A 232 28.02 -4.63 3.15
C ALA A 232 26.55 -5.02 3.38
N ILE A 233 25.63 -4.11 3.06
CA ILE A 233 24.18 -4.36 3.25
C ILE A 233 23.66 -5.39 2.25
N SER A 234 23.97 -5.25 0.95
CA SER A 234 23.52 -6.20 -0.06
C SER A 234 24.18 -7.57 0.12
N GLY A 235 25.46 -7.61 0.50
CA GLY A 235 26.18 -8.86 0.77
C GLY A 235 25.63 -9.62 1.98
N PHE A 236 25.29 -8.92 3.06
CA PHE A 236 24.60 -9.51 4.20
C PHE A 236 23.27 -10.15 3.78
N LEU A 237 22.42 -9.41 3.05
CA LEU A 237 21.11 -9.90 2.61
C LEU A 237 21.24 -11.07 1.61
N ALA A 238 22.21 -11.03 0.71
CA ALA A 238 22.50 -12.14 -0.20
C ALA A 238 22.91 -13.42 0.56
N LYS A 239 23.76 -13.28 1.59
CA LYS A 239 24.18 -14.40 2.45
C LYS A 239 23.01 -14.94 3.28
N ALA A 240 22.15 -14.06 3.79
CA ALA A 240 20.94 -14.44 4.52
C ALA A 240 19.94 -15.19 3.61
N HIS A 241 19.70 -14.69 2.40
CA HIS A 241 18.84 -15.33 1.41
C HIS A 241 19.29 -16.76 1.11
N ALA A 242 20.59 -16.93 0.80
CA ALA A 242 21.16 -18.25 0.55
C ALA A 242 21.05 -19.21 1.75
N ALA A 243 21.13 -18.70 2.98
CA ALA A 243 20.99 -19.50 4.18
C ALA A 243 19.54 -19.91 4.50
N LEU A 244 18.57 -19.10 4.06
CA LEU A 244 17.15 -19.30 4.33
C LEU A 244 16.41 -20.09 3.24
N GLU A 245 16.96 -20.17 2.02
CA GLU A 245 16.40 -20.92 0.88
C GLU A 245 15.90 -22.34 1.23
N PRO A 246 16.62 -23.16 2.05
CA PRO A 246 16.16 -24.50 2.40
C PRO A 246 14.91 -24.56 3.32
N TYR A 247 14.48 -23.45 3.91
CA TYR A 247 13.44 -23.42 4.95
C TYR A 247 12.09 -22.93 4.44
N ASN A 248 11.97 -22.53 3.17
CA ASN A 248 10.74 -22.01 2.58
C ASN A 248 10.10 -20.88 3.41
N VAL A 249 10.94 -19.97 3.91
CA VAL A 249 10.56 -18.79 4.68
C VAL A 249 10.81 -17.55 3.82
N LYS A 250 9.93 -16.54 3.91
CA LYS A 250 10.16 -15.27 3.21
C LYS A 250 11.24 -14.45 3.92
N LEU A 251 12.11 -13.80 3.15
CA LEU A 251 13.12 -12.88 3.65
C LEU A 251 12.71 -11.43 3.38
N ALA A 252 12.63 -10.65 4.45
CA ALA A 252 12.25 -9.25 4.44
C ALA A 252 13.33 -8.33 5.03
N ALA A 253 13.31 -7.06 4.65
CA ALA A 253 14.16 -6.03 5.26
C ALA A 253 13.42 -4.70 5.45
N ASP A 254 13.64 -4.09 6.61
CA ASP A 254 13.14 -2.76 6.94
C ASP A 254 14.12 -1.69 6.46
N VAL A 255 13.58 -0.73 5.70
CA VAL A 255 14.37 0.38 5.12
C VAL A 255 13.77 1.73 5.49
N PHE A 256 14.61 2.77 5.50
CA PHE A 256 14.14 4.14 5.76
C PHE A 256 13.12 4.57 4.69
N GLY A 257 11.99 5.17 5.08
CA GLY A 257 10.97 5.60 4.11
C GLY A 257 11.50 6.50 2.99
N TYR A 258 12.44 7.39 3.30
CA TYR A 258 13.05 8.26 2.28
C TYR A 258 13.87 7.50 1.22
N THR A 259 14.33 6.26 1.45
CA THR A 259 15.09 5.50 0.43
C THR A 259 14.26 5.22 -0.82
N THR A 260 12.94 5.34 -0.75
CA THR A 260 12.07 5.24 -1.93
C THR A 260 12.22 6.45 -2.85
N TRP A 261 12.66 7.61 -2.34
CA TRP A 261 12.71 8.89 -3.05
C TRP A 261 14.08 9.28 -3.61
N ASN A 262 15.17 8.68 -3.15
CA ASN A 262 16.52 9.06 -3.60
C ASN A 262 17.12 8.09 -4.61
N GLU A 263 18.18 8.57 -5.26
CA GLU A 263 19.13 7.71 -5.93
C GLU A 263 20.29 7.36 -4.97
N GLY A 264 20.60 6.07 -4.81
CA GLY A 264 21.70 5.57 -3.99
C GLY A 264 21.36 5.28 -2.52
N ASP A 265 22.36 5.40 -1.63
CA ASP A 265 22.36 4.72 -0.33
C ASP A 265 22.11 5.60 0.91
N PHE A 266 21.88 6.91 0.73
CA PHE A 266 21.72 7.91 1.79
C PHE A 266 22.85 7.98 2.84
N GLY A 267 24.04 7.42 2.56
CA GLY A 267 25.07 7.30 3.59
C GLY A 267 24.83 6.15 4.58
N ILE A 268 23.77 5.36 4.40
CA ILE A 268 23.33 4.30 5.31
C ILE A 268 23.46 2.89 4.71
N GLY A 269 23.88 2.77 3.45
CA GLY A 269 24.07 1.50 2.75
C GLY A 269 22.80 0.90 2.15
N GLN A 270 21.63 1.49 2.39
CA GLN A 270 20.35 1.03 1.86
C GLN A 270 20.12 1.57 0.45
N ASP A 271 20.67 0.86 -0.54
CA ASP A 271 20.44 1.10 -1.97
C ASP A 271 19.43 0.08 -2.48
N LEU A 272 18.19 0.53 -2.74
CA LEU A 272 17.06 -0.36 -3.04
C LEU A 272 17.31 -1.25 -4.26
N THR A 273 18.01 -0.72 -5.27
CA THR A 273 18.31 -1.47 -6.51
C THR A 273 19.25 -2.65 -6.26
N LYS A 274 20.10 -2.57 -5.22
CA LYS A 274 21.08 -3.60 -4.88
C LYS A 274 20.58 -4.63 -3.88
N ILE A 275 19.60 -4.27 -3.04
CA ILE A 275 19.04 -5.19 -2.05
C ILE A 275 17.83 -5.95 -2.61
N ALA A 276 17.08 -5.38 -3.55
CA ALA A 276 15.88 -6.00 -4.12
C ALA A 276 16.09 -7.43 -4.67
N PRO A 277 17.22 -7.76 -5.34
CA PRO A 277 17.48 -9.13 -5.81
C PRO A 277 17.64 -10.20 -4.72
N HIS A 278 17.67 -9.80 -3.45
CA HIS A 278 17.93 -10.69 -2.31
C HIS A 278 16.77 -10.76 -1.33
N LEU A 279 15.64 -10.11 -1.64
CA LEU A 279 14.49 -9.99 -0.75
C LEU A 279 13.25 -10.55 -1.42
N ASP A 280 12.44 -11.26 -0.65
CA ASP A 280 11.06 -11.55 -1.03
C ASP A 280 10.15 -10.35 -0.71
N VAL A 281 10.43 -9.65 0.40
CA VAL A 281 9.62 -8.53 0.87
C VAL A 281 10.50 -7.31 1.20
N LEU A 282 10.12 -6.14 0.70
CA LEU A 282 10.72 -4.87 1.08
C LEU A 282 9.74 -4.07 1.94
N SER A 283 10.18 -3.63 3.12
CA SER A 283 9.34 -2.93 4.09
C SER A 283 9.84 -1.52 4.42
N PRO A 284 9.55 -0.50 3.58
CA PRO A 284 9.91 0.88 3.88
C PRO A 284 9.10 1.46 5.05
N MET A 285 9.77 2.19 5.94
CA MET A 285 9.16 2.90 7.07
C MET A 285 8.60 4.26 6.65
N VAL A 286 7.37 4.26 6.10
CA VAL A 286 6.72 5.43 5.48
C VAL A 286 5.86 6.20 6.50
N TYR A 287 6.46 6.59 7.62
CA TYR A 287 5.77 7.34 8.67
C TYR A 287 5.68 8.83 8.31
N PRO A 288 4.49 9.44 8.16
CA PRO A 288 4.38 10.86 7.79
C PRO A 288 5.19 11.80 8.69
N SER A 289 5.33 11.49 9.99
CA SER A 289 6.18 12.26 10.92
C SER A 289 7.66 12.32 10.55
N THR A 290 8.14 11.41 9.70
CA THR A 290 9.54 11.39 9.26
C THR A 290 9.78 12.25 8.01
N TYR A 291 8.72 12.74 7.34
CA TYR A 291 8.84 13.44 6.05
C TYR A 291 9.08 14.95 6.19
N GLY A 292 10.04 15.36 7.02
CA GLY A 292 10.37 16.76 7.30
C GLY A 292 10.82 17.59 6.08
N TYR A 293 11.26 16.94 5.01
CA TYR A 293 11.61 17.60 3.74
C TYR A 293 10.45 17.63 2.74
N GLY A 294 9.27 17.14 3.14
CA GLY A 294 8.14 16.92 2.25
C GLY A 294 8.38 15.77 1.28
N LEU A 295 7.56 15.74 0.22
CA LEU A 295 7.67 14.84 -0.92
C LEU A 295 8.37 15.55 -2.08
N PRO A 296 9.58 15.11 -2.50
CA PRO A 296 10.29 15.69 -3.63
C PRO A 296 9.45 15.75 -4.91
N GLY A 297 9.34 16.93 -5.52
CA GLY A 297 8.58 17.13 -6.75
C GLY A 297 7.07 17.33 -6.57
N LEU A 298 6.55 17.22 -5.34
CA LEU A 298 5.12 17.36 -5.03
C LEU A 298 4.89 18.45 -3.98
N PRO A 299 5.15 19.74 -4.31
CA PRO A 299 5.06 20.84 -3.36
C PRO A 299 3.66 21.06 -2.78
N GLN A 300 2.61 20.58 -3.44
CA GLN A 300 1.23 20.70 -2.99
C GLN A 300 0.97 20.03 -1.64
N TYR A 301 1.78 19.04 -1.24
CA TYR A 301 1.64 18.35 0.05
C TYR A 301 2.55 18.91 1.15
N ASN A 302 3.47 19.81 0.81
CA ASN A 302 4.61 20.12 1.69
C ASN A 302 4.31 21.19 2.75
N ASP A 303 3.21 21.94 2.61
CA ASP A 303 2.79 22.93 3.60
C ASP A 303 2.46 22.28 4.96
N LEU A 304 1.86 21.09 4.95
CA LEU A 304 1.64 20.26 6.14
C LEU A 304 1.56 18.77 5.78
N ILE A 305 2.71 18.14 5.60
CA ILE A 305 2.78 16.75 5.10
C ILE A 305 2.01 15.73 5.94
N ILE A 306 1.95 15.94 7.25
CA ILE A 306 1.21 15.07 8.18
C ILE A 306 -0.31 15.13 8.01
N ALA A 307 -0.84 16.10 7.26
CA ALA A 307 -2.24 16.17 6.86
C ALA A 307 -2.52 15.45 5.52
N HIS A 308 -1.52 14.84 4.91
CA HIS A 308 -1.63 14.07 3.66
C HIS A 308 -1.10 12.64 3.81
N PRO A 309 -1.56 11.88 4.82
CA PRO A 309 -0.97 10.59 5.14
C PRO A 309 -1.20 9.52 4.04
N TYR A 310 -2.31 9.58 3.29
CA TYR A 310 -2.50 8.78 2.08
C TYR A 310 -1.38 9.02 1.06
N ALA A 311 -1.16 10.28 0.67
CA ALA A 311 -0.19 10.66 -0.36
C ALA A 311 1.24 10.27 0.05
N VAL A 312 1.61 10.43 1.33
CA VAL A 312 2.92 10.00 1.83
C VAL A 312 3.17 8.52 1.54
N VAL A 313 2.20 7.66 1.85
CA VAL A 313 2.35 6.21 1.64
C VAL A 313 2.28 5.90 0.15
N TYR A 314 1.22 6.33 -0.53
CA TYR A 314 0.98 6.05 -1.95
C TYR A 314 2.19 6.42 -2.82
N GLU A 315 2.64 7.67 -2.75
CA GLU A 315 3.72 8.19 -3.59
C GLU A 315 5.07 7.55 -3.26
N SER A 316 5.32 7.24 -1.99
CA SER A 316 6.53 6.54 -1.56
C SER A 316 6.56 5.11 -2.09
N MET A 317 5.43 4.42 -2.04
CA MET A 317 5.35 3.02 -2.45
C MET A 317 5.34 2.85 -3.96
N LEU A 318 4.69 3.74 -4.71
CA LEU A 318 4.80 3.78 -6.18
C LEU A 318 6.25 3.93 -6.65
N ARG A 319 7.00 4.86 -6.04
CA ARG A 319 8.42 5.06 -6.37
C ARG A 319 9.28 3.88 -5.99
N ALA A 320 8.99 3.26 -4.85
CA ALA A 320 9.67 2.04 -4.45
C ALA A 320 9.43 0.93 -5.47
N MET A 321 8.17 0.71 -5.87
CA MET A 321 7.76 -0.29 -6.87
C MET A 321 8.53 -0.11 -8.19
N ALA A 322 8.47 1.09 -8.77
CA ALA A 322 9.14 1.41 -10.03
C ALA A 322 10.66 1.21 -9.95
N LYS A 323 11.26 1.42 -8.77
CA LYS A 323 12.70 1.26 -8.55
C LYS A 323 13.13 -0.19 -8.40
N VAL A 324 12.32 -1.06 -7.78
CA VAL A 324 12.74 -2.43 -7.41
C VAL A 324 12.29 -3.50 -8.38
N LYS A 325 11.12 -3.35 -9.02
CA LYS A 325 10.56 -4.35 -9.95
C LYS A 325 11.48 -4.68 -11.13
N PRO A 326 12.27 -3.74 -11.71
CA PRO A 326 13.25 -4.09 -12.75
C PRO A 326 14.37 -5.04 -12.29
N PHE A 327 14.64 -5.10 -10.98
CA PHE A 327 15.70 -5.94 -10.40
C PHE A 327 15.16 -7.21 -9.76
N ASN A 328 13.90 -7.19 -9.34
CA ASN A 328 13.17 -8.35 -8.83
C ASN A 328 11.67 -8.18 -9.11
N PRO A 329 11.15 -8.77 -10.21
CA PRO A 329 9.74 -8.67 -10.57
C PRO A 329 8.79 -9.27 -9.52
N ASP A 330 9.26 -10.24 -8.75
CA ASP A 330 8.46 -11.01 -7.78
C ASP A 330 8.49 -10.37 -6.37
N ILE A 331 9.28 -9.33 -6.15
CA ILE A 331 9.36 -8.69 -4.82
C ILE A 331 8.01 -8.10 -4.41
N THR A 332 7.60 -8.40 -3.18
CA THR A 332 6.45 -7.79 -2.54
C THR A 332 6.87 -6.54 -1.77
N LEU A 333 6.16 -5.43 -1.95
CA LEU A 333 6.35 -4.26 -1.10
C LEU A 333 5.31 -4.25 0.02
N ARG A 334 5.75 -3.94 1.25
CA ARG A 334 4.86 -3.89 2.43
C ARG A 334 5.30 -2.78 3.39
N PRO A 335 4.76 -1.56 3.27
CA PRO A 335 5.17 -0.45 4.13
C PRO A 335 4.86 -0.69 5.59
N TRP A 336 5.72 -0.15 6.46
CA TRP A 336 5.30 0.21 7.80
C TRP A 336 4.58 1.56 7.79
N ILE A 337 3.41 1.61 8.41
CA ILE A 337 2.55 2.80 8.52
C ILE A 337 2.36 3.21 9.99
N GLN A 338 2.06 4.49 10.22
CA GLN A 338 2.10 5.13 11.53
C GLN A 338 0.73 5.11 12.25
N ASP A 339 0.69 4.57 13.47
CA ASP A 339 -0.47 4.62 14.41
C ASP A 339 -0.11 5.36 15.73
N PHE A 340 1.11 5.88 15.84
CA PHE A 340 1.55 6.67 16.99
C PHE A 340 1.42 8.19 16.73
N PRO A 341 1.23 9.04 17.76
CA PRO A 341 1.11 10.48 17.60
C PRO A 341 2.32 11.10 16.89
N ASP A 342 2.07 12.15 16.12
CA ASP A 342 3.15 12.92 15.52
C ASP A 342 4.14 13.42 16.58
N TYR A 343 5.42 13.43 16.24
CA TYR A 343 6.49 13.96 17.11
C TYR A 343 7.29 15.08 16.46
N ALA A 344 7.17 15.29 15.14
CA ALA A 344 8.05 16.18 14.39
C ALA A 344 7.40 17.53 14.04
N PHE A 345 6.07 17.58 13.95
CA PHE A 345 5.32 18.74 13.48
C PHE A 345 4.39 19.30 14.58
N ASP A 346 3.09 18.99 14.53
CA ASP A 346 2.08 19.57 15.42
C ASP A 346 1.69 18.68 16.62
N ARG A 347 2.27 17.48 16.69
CA ARG A 347 1.99 16.47 17.74
C ARG A 347 0.55 15.98 17.78
N ARG A 348 -0.17 16.02 16.65
CA ARG A 348 -1.51 15.44 16.56
C ARG A 348 -1.50 13.95 16.90
N THR A 349 -2.61 13.49 17.47
CA THR A 349 -2.94 12.08 17.44
C THR A 349 -3.67 11.83 16.14
N TYR A 350 -3.17 10.88 15.35
CA TYR A 350 -3.84 10.51 14.11
C TYR A 350 -5.23 9.96 14.41
N THR A 351 -6.21 10.47 13.67
CA THR A 351 -7.58 9.98 13.72
C THR A 351 -7.68 8.61 13.06
N PRO A 352 -8.73 7.82 13.35
CA PRO A 352 -8.98 6.57 12.63
C PRO A 352 -9.00 6.74 11.11
N THR A 353 -9.52 7.87 10.63
CA THR A 353 -9.54 8.29 9.22
C THR A 353 -8.13 8.43 8.65
N GLU A 354 -7.28 9.24 9.28
CA GLU A 354 -5.91 9.47 8.80
C GLU A 354 -5.04 8.18 8.86
N ILE A 355 -5.30 7.27 9.80
CA ILE A 355 -4.62 5.95 9.86
C ILE A 355 -5.08 5.08 8.70
N ARG A 356 -6.39 5.08 8.42
CA ARG A 356 -6.97 4.32 7.31
C ARG A 356 -6.48 4.81 5.96
N GLU A 357 -6.34 6.12 5.79
CA GLU A 357 -5.76 6.74 4.60
C GLU A 357 -4.36 6.20 4.27
N GLN A 358 -3.52 5.93 5.27
CA GLN A 358 -2.21 5.29 5.06
C GLN A 358 -2.35 3.85 4.51
N MET A 359 -3.29 3.07 5.06
CA MET A 359 -3.56 1.71 4.58
C MET A 359 -4.01 1.72 3.12
N PHE A 360 -4.83 2.70 2.75
CA PHE A 360 -5.26 2.91 1.38
C PHE A 360 -4.13 3.32 0.46
N GLY A 361 -3.23 4.21 0.89
CA GLY A 361 -2.05 4.53 0.09
C GLY A 361 -1.20 3.29 -0.20
N ALA A 362 -1.13 2.34 0.74
CA ALA A 362 -0.45 1.06 0.53
C ALA A 362 -1.19 0.17 -0.50
N TYR A 363 -2.51 0.03 -0.40
CA TYR A 363 -3.28 -0.78 -1.35
C TYR A 363 -3.26 -0.20 -2.75
N ASP A 364 -3.52 1.10 -2.87
CA ASP A 364 -3.71 1.78 -4.15
C ASP A 364 -2.36 1.90 -4.91
N SER A 365 -1.23 1.91 -4.20
CA SER A 365 0.11 1.81 -4.81
C SER A 365 0.50 0.40 -5.27
N GLY A 366 -0.36 -0.59 -5.02
CA GLY A 366 -0.13 -2.00 -5.33
C GLY A 366 0.80 -2.74 -4.36
N SER A 367 1.01 -2.21 -3.15
CA SER A 367 1.78 -2.91 -2.10
C SER A 367 1.01 -4.16 -1.63
N GLY A 368 1.71 -5.26 -1.33
CA GLY A 368 1.12 -6.51 -0.84
C GLY A 368 0.70 -6.50 0.64
N GLY A 369 0.26 -5.35 1.14
CA GLY A 369 -0.24 -5.15 2.50
C GLY A 369 0.41 -3.98 3.22
N TRP A 370 0.37 -3.99 4.55
CA TRP A 370 0.95 -2.96 5.41
C TRP A 370 1.19 -3.51 6.83
N LEU A 371 2.07 -2.84 7.57
CA LEU A 371 2.38 -3.17 8.96
C LEU A 371 2.14 -1.91 9.83
N LEU A 372 1.23 -1.98 10.80
CA LEU A 372 0.99 -0.87 11.73
C LEU A 372 2.08 -0.81 12.80
N TRP A 373 2.65 0.37 12.96
CA TRP A 373 3.63 0.68 13.99
C TRP A 373 3.05 1.61 15.07
N ASP A 374 3.04 1.16 16.32
CA ASP A 374 3.06 2.00 17.52
C ASP A 374 4.06 1.36 18.50
N PRO A 375 5.13 2.06 18.91
CA PRO A 375 6.14 1.50 19.81
C PRO A 375 5.60 1.13 21.21
N ARG A 376 4.39 1.61 21.57
CA ARG A 376 3.69 1.27 22.82
C ARG A 376 2.83 0.01 22.70
N VAL A 377 2.72 -0.56 21.50
CA VAL A 377 1.83 -1.71 21.21
C VAL A 377 0.38 -1.35 21.55
N GLN A 378 -0.05 -0.18 21.10
CA GLN A 378 -1.42 0.34 21.24
C GLN A 378 -1.91 0.68 19.84
N TYR A 379 -2.97 0.01 19.40
CA TYR A 379 -3.47 0.16 18.03
C TYR A 379 -4.88 0.72 18.03
N THR A 380 -5.16 1.61 17.08
CA THR A 380 -6.46 2.27 16.91
C THR A 380 -7.44 1.31 16.25
N ALA A 381 -8.21 0.57 17.05
CA ALA A 381 -9.15 -0.45 16.56
C ALA A 381 -10.22 0.12 15.61
N GLU A 382 -10.62 1.39 15.80
CA GLU A 382 -11.60 2.08 14.96
C GLU A 382 -11.10 2.35 13.53
N ALA A 383 -9.79 2.28 13.28
CA ALA A 383 -9.21 2.37 11.94
C ALA A 383 -9.21 1.02 11.20
N LEU A 384 -9.50 -0.08 11.90
CA LEU A 384 -9.49 -1.43 11.37
C LEU A 384 -10.92 -1.89 11.07
N VAL A 385 -11.12 -2.55 9.93
CA VAL A 385 -12.44 -3.08 9.62
C VAL A 385 -12.73 -4.28 10.51
N THR A 386 -13.90 -4.29 11.13
CA THR A 386 -14.38 -5.44 11.89
C THR A 386 -14.70 -6.60 10.95
N THR A 387 -14.16 -7.77 11.22
CA THR A 387 -14.55 -9.01 10.55
C THR A 387 -15.94 -9.40 11.03
N SER A 388 -16.94 -9.27 10.16
CA SER A 388 -18.31 -9.70 10.45
C SER A 388 -18.70 -10.71 9.39
N THR A 389 -18.79 -11.98 9.79
CA THR A 389 -19.27 -13.08 8.94
C THR A 389 -20.79 -13.00 8.79
N LEU A 390 -21.28 -11.92 8.18
CA LEU A 390 -22.70 -11.76 7.86
C LEU A 390 -23.15 -12.73 6.77
N TYR A 391 -22.26 -13.04 5.83
CA TYR A 391 -22.54 -13.88 4.68
C TYR A 391 -21.37 -14.83 4.40
N PRO A 392 -21.64 -16.06 3.92
CA PRO A 392 -20.58 -16.95 3.48
C PRO A 392 -19.86 -16.36 2.25
N PRO A 393 -18.55 -16.58 2.09
CA PRO A 393 -17.79 -16.15 0.91
C PRO A 393 -18.39 -16.66 -0.41
N ASN A 394 -18.37 -15.79 -1.41
CA ASN A 394 -18.80 -16.08 -2.77
C ASN A 394 -18.12 -15.10 -3.74
N GLU A 395 -16.90 -15.36 -4.16
CA GLU A 395 -16.20 -14.42 -5.03
C GLU A 395 -16.64 -14.49 -6.51
N GLN A 396 -17.57 -15.39 -6.85
CA GLN A 396 -18.09 -15.57 -8.22
C GLN A 396 -19.37 -14.76 -8.49
N GLY A 397 -20.02 -14.24 -7.44
CA GLY A 397 -21.30 -13.55 -7.56
C GLY A 397 -21.20 -12.12 -8.10
N GLU A 398 -22.34 -11.49 -8.38
CA GLU A 398 -22.38 -10.16 -8.98
C GLU A 398 -21.97 -9.03 -8.01
N VAL A 399 -21.56 -7.90 -8.55
CA VAL A 399 -21.14 -6.69 -7.84
C VAL A 399 -22.02 -5.53 -8.27
N MET A 400 -22.58 -4.81 -7.30
CA MET A 400 -23.32 -3.58 -7.60
C MET A 400 -22.37 -2.46 -8.02
N ILE A 401 -22.71 -1.80 -9.12
CA ILE A 401 -22.06 -0.57 -9.56
C ILE A 401 -23.16 0.47 -9.75
N LEU A 402 -23.24 1.41 -8.81
CA LEU A 402 -24.31 2.40 -8.76
C LEU A 402 -23.92 3.64 -9.54
N ARG A 403 -24.86 4.16 -10.34
CA ARG A 403 -24.72 5.41 -11.08
C ARG A 403 -25.60 6.48 -10.46
N TYR A 404 -24.96 7.55 -10.00
CA TYR A 404 -25.59 8.81 -9.62
C TYR A 404 -25.33 9.85 -10.72
N GLN A 405 -26.35 10.62 -11.08
CA GLN A 405 -26.24 11.63 -12.13
C GLN A 405 -26.38 13.05 -11.56
N GLU A 406 -27.51 13.35 -10.94
CA GLU A 406 -27.80 14.69 -10.41
C GLU A 406 -28.33 14.62 -8.99
N PHE A 407 -28.07 15.68 -8.21
CA PHE A 407 -28.59 15.83 -6.86
C PHE A 407 -29.42 17.11 -6.71
N GLY A 408 -30.60 17.01 -6.10
CA GLY A 408 -31.45 18.17 -5.83
C GLY A 408 -32.49 17.93 -4.74
N ASP A 409 -33.60 18.66 -4.76
CA ASP A 409 -34.51 18.73 -3.60
C ASP A 409 -35.31 17.44 -3.32
N THR A 410 -35.60 16.65 -4.36
CA THR A 410 -36.43 15.44 -4.26
C THR A 410 -35.81 14.26 -4.98
N ASP A 411 -36.20 13.06 -4.56
CA ASP A 411 -35.91 11.82 -5.28
C ASP A 411 -36.80 11.69 -6.53
N ALA A 412 -36.19 11.51 -7.69
CA ALA A 412 -36.86 11.36 -8.99
C ALA A 412 -36.12 10.33 -9.87
N GLU A 413 -36.64 10.07 -11.07
CA GLU A 413 -36.07 9.10 -12.02
C GLU A 413 -34.68 9.52 -12.53
N SER A 414 -34.40 10.82 -12.59
CA SER A 414 -33.14 11.40 -13.08
C SER A 414 -32.34 12.15 -12.01
N GLN A 415 -32.76 12.12 -10.74
CA GLN A 415 -32.18 12.94 -9.68
C GLN A 415 -32.33 12.25 -8.32
N ARG A 416 -31.29 12.32 -7.47
CA ARG A 416 -31.33 11.85 -6.08
C ARG A 416 -31.35 13.04 -5.12
N SER A 417 -32.04 12.97 -3.99
CA SER A 417 -31.86 13.98 -2.94
C SER A 417 -30.60 13.72 -2.12
N LEU A 418 -30.00 14.75 -1.52
CA LEU A 418 -28.86 14.54 -0.60
C LEU A 418 -29.25 13.77 0.66
N GLU A 419 -30.50 13.88 1.11
CA GLU A 419 -31.04 13.04 2.20
C GLU A 419 -31.19 11.58 1.75
N GLY A 420 -31.73 11.37 0.54
CA GLY A 420 -31.80 10.06 -0.09
C GLY A 420 -30.43 9.42 -0.24
N PHE A 421 -29.41 10.19 -0.64
CA PHE A 421 -28.05 9.69 -0.76
C PHE A 421 -27.43 9.30 0.59
N ARG A 422 -27.62 10.12 1.64
CA ARG A 422 -27.20 9.76 3.02
C ARG A 422 -27.86 8.45 3.47
N ARG A 423 -29.15 8.27 3.15
CA ARG A 423 -29.88 7.03 3.42
C ARG A 423 -29.29 5.84 2.64
N ASP A 424 -28.94 6.02 1.37
CA ASP A 424 -28.32 4.99 0.53
C ASP A 424 -27.01 4.49 1.15
N LEU A 425 -26.09 5.41 1.51
CA LEU A 425 -24.82 5.06 2.15
C LEU A 425 -25.04 4.31 3.48
N GLY A 426 -25.99 4.80 4.30
CA GLY A 426 -26.35 4.16 5.57
C GLY A 426 -26.90 2.75 5.39
N GLN A 427 -27.80 2.53 4.43
CA GLN A 427 -28.38 1.22 4.14
C GLN A 427 -27.33 0.26 3.58
N LEU A 428 -26.49 0.69 2.64
CA LEU A 428 -25.41 -0.11 2.08
C LEU A 428 -24.42 -0.54 3.17
N ARG A 429 -23.96 0.39 4.01
CA ARG A 429 -23.06 0.08 5.14
C ARG A 429 -23.69 -0.92 6.10
N ALA A 430 -24.94 -0.68 6.51
CA ALA A 430 -25.68 -1.57 7.42
C ALA A 430 -25.87 -2.98 6.84
N ALA A 431 -26.00 -3.07 5.51
CA ALA A 431 -26.07 -4.34 4.81
C ALA A 431 -24.70 -5.01 4.63
N GLY A 432 -23.57 -4.37 5.00
CA GLY A 432 -22.24 -4.97 4.87
C GLY A 432 -21.58 -4.79 3.50
N PHE A 433 -22.02 -3.79 2.72
CA PHE A 433 -21.26 -3.34 1.56
C PHE A 433 -20.01 -2.55 1.98
N TYR A 434 -18.99 -2.61 1.14
CA TYR A 434 -17.68 -1.99 1.32
C TYR A 434 -17.27 -1.31 0.02
N PRO A 435 -17.14 0.02 -0.01
CA PRO A 435 -16.91 0.75 -1.24
C PRO A 435 -15.50 0.48 -1.79
N VAL A 436 -15.44 0.27 -3.10
CA VAL A 436 -14.21 0.05 -3.86
C VAL A 436 -14.19 0.89 -5.13
N ASN A 437 -12.99 1.20 -5.59
CA ASN A 437 -12.75 1.86 -6.86
C ASN A 437 -12.99 0.89 -8.03
N LEU A 438 -13.36 1.42 -9.19
CA LEU A 438 -13.68 0.64 -10.37
C LEU A 438 -12.43 -0.10 -10.91
N ARG A 439 -11.25 0.53 -10.90
CA ARG A 439 -9.99 -0.12 -11.31
C ARG A 439 -9.62 -1.26 -10.36
N HIS A 440 -9.74 -1.06 -9.04
CA HIS A 440 -9.48 -2.14 -8.08
C HIS A 440 -10.42 -3.32 -8.25
N LEU A 441 -11.68 -3.04 -8.60
CA LEU A 441 -12.63 -4.09 -8.96
C LEU A 441 -12.16 -4.83 -10.21
N ALA A 442 -11.93 -4.11 -11.31
CA ALA A 442 -11.84 -4.72 -12.64
C ALA A 442 -10.45 -5.21 -13.05
N LEU A 443 -9.39 -4.55 -12.58
CA LEU A 443 -8.01 -4.75 -13.04
C LEU A 443 -7.10 -5.31 -11.93
N GLY A 444 -7.47 -5.17 -10.66
CA GLY A 444 -6.60 -5.47 -9.53
C GLY A 444 -5.53 -4.42 -9.31
N SER A 445 -4.64 -4.65 -8.35
CA SER A 445 -3.48 -3.78 -8.07
C SER A 445 -2.40 -3.80 -9.18
N SER A 446 -2.61 -4.57 -10.25
CA SER A 446 -1.62 -4.84 -11.29
C SER A 446 -1.62 -3.83 -12.44
N THR A 447 -2.37 -2.73 -12.37
CA THR A 447 -2.40 -1.70 -13.42
C THR A 447 -1.07 -0.97 -13.64
N TYR A 448 -0.06 -1.21 -12.80
CA TYR A 448 1.25 -0.55 -12.90
C TYR A 448 2.30 -1.31 -13.73
N ALA A 449 1.98 -2.47 -14.32
CA ALA A 449 2.95 -3.19 -15.16
C ALA A 449 3.30 -2.44 -16.47
N GLN A 450 2.48 -1.48 -16.91
CA GLN A 450 2.76 -0.65 -18.09
C GLN A 450 3.57 0.63 -17.79
N ASP A 451 3.64 1.10 -16.55
CA ASP A 451 4.50 2.24 -16.19
C ASP A 451 6.00 1.92 -16.28
N ILE A 452 6.36 0.63 -16.31
CA ILE A 452 7.73 0.18 -16.59
C ILE A 452 7.99 0.12 -18.11
N GLU A 453 6.95 0.00 -18.96
CA GLU A 453 7.09 0.05 -20.42
C GLU A 453 7.48 1.45 -20.93
N LEU A 454 7.17 2.52 -20.20
CA LEU A 454 7.66 3.87 -20.51
C LEU A 454 9.16 4.08 -20.18
N LEU A 455 9.83 3.08 -19.61
CA LEU A 455 11.27 3.11 -19.28
C LEU A 455 12.07 1.93 -19.89
N ALA A 456 11.45 1.02 -20.63
CA ALA A 456 12.14 -0.11 -21.27
C ALA A 456 11.83 -0.19 -22.77
N ASP A 457 12.88 -0.08 -23.60
CA ASP A 457 12.84 -0.04 -25.07
C ASP A 457 12.31 -1.33 -25.77
N ASP A 458 12.02 -2.40 -25.02
CA ASP A 458 11.57 -3.68 -25.57
C ASP A 458 10.16 -3.99 -25.08
N GLY A 459 9.22 -4.11 -26.04
CA GLY A 459 7.76 -4.11 -25.86
C GLY A 459 7.12 -5.14 -24.90
N PRO A 460 5.77 -5.17 -24.85
CA PRO A 460 5.02 -5.71 -23.71
C PRO A 460 5.22 -7.21 -23.45
N PRO A 461 5.34 -7.66 -22.19
CA PRO A 461 5.28 -9.07 -21.87
C PRO A 461 3.85 -9.61 -22.13
N PRO A 462 3.72 -10.85 -22.63
CA PRO A 462 2.43 -11.43 -22.95
C PRO A 462 1.76 -12.03 -21.70
N PHE A 463 0.49 -11.67 -21.49
CA PHE A 463 -0.49 -12.29 -20.58
C PHE A 463 -0.32 -12.05 -19.07
N TYR A 464 -1.37 -11.47 -18.48
CA TYR A 464 -1.66 -11.56 -17.05
C TYR A 464 -1.82 -13.03 -16.66
N SER A 465 -1.05 -13.49 -15.67
CA SER A 465 -1.23 -14.82 -15.09
C SER A 465 -2.50 -14.84 -14.22
N ASP A 466 -3.15 -16.01 -14.13
CA ASP A 466 -4.30 -16.24 -13.22
C ASP A 466 -3.99 -15.89 -11.75
N GLU A 467 -2.71 -15.78 -11.38
CA GLU A 467 -2.22 -15.46 -10.04
C GLU A 467 -2.33 -13.96 -9.70
N LEU A 468 -2.12 -13.06 -10.67
CA LEU A 468 -2.37 -11.61 -10.51
C LEU A 468 -3.88 -11.30 -10.41
N LEU A 469 -4.70 -12.04 -11.16
CA LEU A 469 -6.16 -11.99 -11.03
C LEU A 469 -6.63 -12.52 -9.66
N SER A 470 -5.89 -13.44 -9.04
CA SER A 470 -6.24 -14.03 -7.73
C SER A 470 -6.06 -13.09 -6.54
N GLN A 471 -5.36 -11.97 -6.70
CA GLN A 471 -5.20 -10.94 -5.66
C GLN A 471 -6.28 -9.85 -5.70
N GLN A 472 -7.02 -9.75 -6.81
CA GLN A 472 -8.13 -8.80 -6.99
C GLN A 472 -9.11 -8.90 -5.81
N LEU A 473 -9.33 -7.81 -5.08
CA LEU A 473 -10.29 -7.71 -3.96
C LEU A 473 -9.91 -8.44 -2.66
N SER A 474 -8.73 -9.05 -2.55
CA SER A 474 -8.31 -9.74 -1.31
C SER A 474 -8.03 -8.78 -0.13
N TYR A 475 -7.92 -7.48 -0.40
CA TYR A 475 -7.91 -6.44 0.63
C TYR A 475 -9.31 -6.15 1.21
N ILE A 476 -10.40 -6.54 0.52
CA ILE A 476 -11.76 -6.38 1.05
C ILE A 476 -11.92 -7.33 2.24
N PRO A 477 -12.34 -6.84 3.42
CA PRO A 477 -12.49 -7.67 4.62
C PRO A 477 -13.46 -8.85 4.38
N GLU A 478 -13.17 -9.98 5.03
CA GLU A 478 -14.00 -11.18 4.97
C GLU A 478 -15.47 -10.86 5.31
N GLY A 479 -16.40 -11.40 4.52
CA GLY A 479 -17.83 -11.23 4.70
C GLY A 479 -18.40 -9.90 4.18
N LYS A 480 -17.55 -8.95 3.77
CA LYS A 480 -17.98 -7.70 3.14
C LYS A 480 -18.24 -7.89 1.65
N ARG A 481 -19.06 -7.00 1.08
CA ARG A 481 -19.47 -7.03 -0.33
C ARG A 481 -18.98 -5.78 -1.05
N PRO A 482 -18.23 -5.88 -2.15
CA PRO A 482 -17.81 -4.70 -2.90
C PRO A 482 -19.03 -3.93 -3.42
N ILE A 483 -18.92 -2.61 -3.41
CA ILE A 483 -19.84 -1.68 -4.07
C ILE A 483 -19.01 -0.62 -4.79
N VAL A 484 -19.35 -0.32 -6.04
CA VAL A 484 -18.73 0.82 -6.75
C VAL A 484 -19.75 1.94 -6.86
N LEU A 485 -19.33 3.16 -6.50
CA LEU A 485 -20.13 4.38 -6.64
C LEU A 485 -19.59 5.18 -7.82
N THR A 486 -20.44 5.46 -8.82
CA THR A 486 -20.06 6.23 -10.01
C THR A 486 -20.92 7.49 -10.14
N PHE A 487 -20.29 8.58 -10.56
CA PHE A 487 -20.90 9.89 -10.72
C PHE A 487 -20.70 10.38 -12.15
N ASP A 488 -21.77 10.53 -12.91
CA ASP A 488 -21.69 10.88 -14.35
C ASP A 488 -21.94 12.36 -14.59
N GLY A 489 -21.14 12.97 -15.45
CA GLY A 489 -21.49 14.24 -16.12
C GLY A 489 -21.04 15.52 -15.44
N SER A 490 -20.43 15.47 -14.27
CA SER A 490 -19.88 16.66 -13.59
C SER A 490 -20.91 17.76 -13.32
N HIS A 491 -22.13 17.40 -12.91
CA HIS A 491 -23.11 18.40 -12.48
C HIS A 491 -22.65 19.11 -11.20
N GLU A 492 -22.95 20.41 -11.04
CA GLU A 492 -22.51 21.23 -9.90
C GLU A 492 -22.93 20.69 -8.53
N SER A 493 -24.02 19.93 -8.48
CA SER A 493 -24.53 19.30 -7.26
C SER A 493 -23.65 18.15 -6.77
N GLN A 494 -22.77 17.61 -7.63
CA GLN A 494 -21.88 16.51 -7.26
C GLN A 494 -20.71 16.99 -6.41
N TYR A 495 -20.03 18.07 -6.84
CA TYR A 495 -18.86 18.59 -6.14
C TYR A 495 -18.75 20.12 -6.27
N ARG A 496 -19.02 20.83 -5.19
CA ARG A 496 -18.90 22.29 -5.11
C ARG A 496 -17.88 22.70 -4.04
N LEU A 497 -17.08 23.72 -4.34
CA LEU A 497 -16.23 24.40 -3.36
C LEU A 497 -16.87 25.71 -2.93
N LEU A 498 -16.81 25.98 -1.63
CA LEU A 498 -17.20 27.24 -1.02
C LEU A 498 -16.13 28.33 -1.25
N ALA A 499 -16.47 29.58 -0.92
CA ALA A 499 -15.58 30.72 -1.13
C ALA A 499 -14.26 30.65 -0.32
N ASP A 500 -14.23 29.87 0.75
CA ASP A 500 -13.03 29.61 1.56
C ASP A 500 -12.20 28.41 1.06
N GLY A 501 -12.61 27.78 -0.04
CA GLY A 501 -11.96 26.63 -0.64
C GLY A 501 -12.36 25.29 -0.04
N THR A 502 -13.27 25.26 0.94
CA THR A 502 -13.75 24.00 1.54
C THR A 502 -14.82 23.32 0.68
N VAL A 503 -14.94 22.00 0.79
CA VAL A 503 -16.00 21.23 0.13
C VAL A 503 -17.35 21.62 0.72
N ASP A 504 -18.31 21.90 -0.15
CA ASP A 504 -19.67 22.24 0.27
C ASP A 504 -20.38 21.01 0.89
N PRO A 505 -20.83 21.06 2.16
CA PRO A 505 -21.56 19.95 2.79
C PRO A 505 -22.90 19.63 2.11
N ASP A 506 -23.44 20.57 1.32
CA ASP A 506 -24.64 20.41 0.49
C ASP A 506 -24.28 20.07 -0.97
N SER A 507 -23.29 19.18 -1.13
CA SER A 507 -22.94 18.50 -2.38
C SER A 507 -22.77 17.00 -2.14
N ALA A 508 -22.81 16.18 -3.20
CA ALA A 508 -22.60 14.73 -3.05
C ALA A 508 -21.22 14.40 -2.45
N MET A 509 -20.18 15.14 -2.85
CA MET A 509 -18.85 15.01 -2.29
C MET A 509 -18.81 15.39 -0.80
N GLY A 510 -19.50 16.46 -0.40
CA GLY A 510 -19.62 16.82 1.02
C GLY A 510 -20.31 15.73 1.85
N VAL A 511 -21.32 15.06 1.30
CA VAL A 511 -21.98 13.91 1.93
C VAL A 511 -21.05 12.70 2.03
N LEU A 512 -20.31 12.38 0.96
CA LEU A 512 -19.34 11.28 0.96
C LEU A 512 -18.24 11.50 2.00
N GLN A 513 -17.67 12.72 2.06
CA GLN A 513 -16.64 13.09 3.03
C GLN A 513 -17.15 12.93 4.46
N ALA A 514 -18.31 13.51 4.78
CA ALA A 514 -18.87 13.41 6.13
C ALA A 514 -19.17 11.96 6.53
N PHE A 515 -19.70 11.14 5.60
CA PHE A 515 -19.98 9.73 5.88
C PHE A 515 -18.71 8.91 6.07
N HIS A 516 -17.65 9.22 5.33
CA HIS A 516 -16.33 8.63 5.52
C HIS A 516 -15.74 9.00 6.88
N ASP A 517 -15.77 10.29 7.25
CA ASP A 517 -15.21 10.78 8.52
C ASP A 517 -15.90 10.11 9.73
N ASP A 518 -17.21 9.84 9.63
CA ASP A 518 -17.98 9.12 10.65
C ASP A 518 -17.71 7.60 10.65
N HIS A 519 -17.25 7.03 9.52
CA HIS A 519 -17.12 5.58 9.29
C HIS A 519 -15.83 5.17 8.55
N PRO A 520 -14.64 5.60 8.97
CA PRO A 520 -13.44 5.53 8.13
C PRO A 520 -12.99 4.12 7.78
N ALA A 521 -13.12 3.17 8.72
CA ALA A 521 -12.79 1.78 8.47
C ALA A 521 -13.74 1.14 7.44
N ASP A 522 -15.06 1.26 7.65
CA ASP A 522 -16.07 0.56 6.86
C ASP A 522 -16.43 1.26 5.54
N TRP A 523 -16.18 2.56 5.43
CA TRP A 523 -16.62 3.39 4.32
C TRP A 523 -15.54 4.34 3.83
N PRO A 524 -14.51 3.82 3.17
CA PRO A 524 -13.49 4.67 2.58
C PRO A 524 -14.00 5.56 1.45
N LEU A 525 -13.31 6.67 1.21
CA LEU A 525 -13.54 7.51 0.03
C LEU A 525 -13.14 6.77 -1.24
N ARG A 526 -14.11 6.10 -1.83
CA ARG A 526 -13.98 5.31 -3.06
C ARG A 526 -15.16 5.62 -3.95
N ALA A 527 -14.87 6.14 -5.13
CA ALA A 527 -15.84 6.52 -6.14
C ALA A 527 -15.12 6.78 -7.46
N THR A 528 -15.85 6.65 -8.56
CA THR A 528 -15.38 7.03 -9.90
C THR A 528 -16.22 8.20 -10.40
N PHE A 529 -15.60 9.35 -10.65
CA PHE A 529 -16.23 10.50 -11.28
C PHE A 529 -15.97 10.45 -12.79
N PHE A 530 -17.00 10.17 -13.57
CA PHE A 530 -16.94 10.24 -15.02
C PHE A 530 -17.20 11.69 -15.44
N VAL A 531 -16.11 12.38 -15.74
CA VAL A 531 -16.07 13.83 -15.93
C VAL A 531 -16.40 14.21 -17.36
N GLN A 532 -17.17 15.28 -17.51
CA GLN A 532 -17.43 15.91 -18.80
C GLN A 532 -16.56 17.18 -18.95
N PRO A 533 -15.46 17.14 -19.72
CA PRO A 533 -14.51 18.26 -19.76
C PRO A 533 -15.10 19.53 -20.39
N LYS A 534 -16.01 19.34 -21.36
CA LYS A 534 -16.72 20.40 -22.06
C LYS A 534 -18.21 20.08 -22.10
N ALA A 535 -19.01 20.97 -21.52
CA ALA A 535 -20.47 20.93 -21.54
C ALA A 535 -21.03 22.24 -22.09
N ALA A 536 -22.21 22.17 -22.71
CA ALA A 536 -22.91 23.35 -23.22
C ALA A 536 -23.62 24.15 -22.12
N GLN A 537 -24.00 23.45 -21.04
CA GLN A 537 -24.67 23.99 -19.87
C GLN A 537 -23.63 24.26 -18.78
N THR A 538 -23.73 25.42 -18.13
CA THR A 538 -22.73 25.86 -17.14
C THR A 538 -22.68 24.92 -15.94
N GLU A 539 -23.83 24.42 -15.49
CA GLU A 539 -23.96 23.51 -14.36
C GLU A 539 -23.26 22.15 -14.56
N TYR A 540 -22.99 21.73 -15.81
CA TYR A 540 -22.22 20.51 -16.14
C TYR A 540 -20.77 20.80 -16.52
N GLN A 541 -20.40 22.06 -16.68
CA GLN A 541 -19.05 22.43 -17.07
C GLN A 541 -18.12 22.33 -15.86
N LEU A 542 -17.50 21.16 -15.69
CA LEU A 542 -16.53 20.87 -14.63
C LEU A 542 -17.08 21.23 -13.24
N PHE A 543 -18.23 20.64 -12.91
CA PHE A 543 -18.93 20.83 -11.63
C PHE A 543 -19.40 22.27 -11.39
N GLY A 544 -19.80 22.98 -12.45
CA GLY A 544 -20.28 24.37 -12.38
C GLY A 544 -19.23 25.41 -11.99
N GLN A 545 -17.96 25.01 -11.80
CA GLN A 545 -16.88 25.88 -11.35
C GLN A 545 -15.58 25.56 -12.11
N PRO A 546 -15.52 25.82 -13.42
CA PRO A 546 -14.37 25.47 -14.25
C PRO A 546 -13.05 26.11 -13.77
N GLU A 547 -13.11 27.24 -13.08
CA GLU A 547 -11.95 27.89 -12.46
C GLU A 547 -11.26 27.04 -11.38
N PHE A 548 -11.97 26.08 -10.78
CA PHE A 548 -11.46 25.16 -9.76
C PHE A 548 -11.27 23.74 -10.28
N ALA A 549 -11.41 23.50 -11.60
CA ALA A 549 -11.45 22.15 -12.15
C ALA A 549 -10.20 21.33 -11.82
N ALA A 550 -9.00 21.85 -12.12
CA ALA A 550 -7.75 21.15 -11.82
C ALA A 550 -7.60 20.84 -10.33
N GLN A 551 -7.89 21.81 -9.46
CA GLN A 551 -7.86 21.62 -8.01
C GLN A 551 -8.84 20.52 -7.56
N LYS A 552 -10.09 20.55 -8.03
CA LYS A 552 -11.10 19.56 -7.67
C LYS A 552 -10.72 18.17 -8.13
N LEU A 553 -10.31 18.02 -9.39
CA LEU A 553 -9.91 16.73 -9.95
C LEU A 553 -8.70 16.17 -9.21
N GLN A 554 -7.70 17.01 -8.92
CA GLN A 554 -6.53 16.58 -8.14
C GLN A 554 -6.95 16.17 -6.73
N THR A 555 -7.84 16.92 -6.07
CA THR A 555 -8.36 16.57 -4.74
C THR A 555 -9.09 15.23 -4.74
N LEU A 556 -9.83 14.89 -5.80
CA LEU A 556 -10.48 13.59 -5.91
C LEU A 556 -9.43 12.46 -6.00
N VAL A 557 -8.41 12.65 -6.84
CA VAL A 557 -7.30 11.70 -7.00
C VAL A 557 -6.52 11.53 -5.69
N ASP A 558 -6.19 12.64 -5.03
CA ASP A 558 -5.45 12.66 -3.75
C ASP A 558 -6.23 12.00 -2.61
N ALA A 559 -7.56 12.01 -2.68
CA ALA A 559 -8.45 11.30 -1.75
C ALA A 559 -8.61 9.81 -2.10
N GLY A 560 -7.95 9.31 -3.15
CA GLY A 560 -8.02 7.93 -3.61
C GLY A 560 -9.29 7.61 -4.41
N MET A 561 -9.93 8.60 -5.03
CA MET A 561 -11.04 8.41 -5.96
C MET A 561 -10.55 8.48 -7.42
N GLU A 562 -11.37 8.00 -8.35
CA GLU A 562 -10.99 7.84 -9.74
C GLU A 562 -11.66 8.88 -10.65
N ILE A 563 -10.96 9.25 -11.71
CA ILE A 563 -11.48 10.09 -12.79
C ILE A 563 -11.59 9.23 -14.05
N GLY A 564 -12.79 9.25 -14.65
CA GLY A 564 -13.04 8.68 -15.96
C GLY A 564 -13.61 9.71 -16.92
N LEU A 565 -13.71 9.37 -18.19
CA LEU A 565 -14.28 10.24 -19.20
C LEU A 565 -15.79 9.97 -19.37
N TYR A 566 -16.59 11.04 -19.45
CA TYR A 566 -18.00 10.98 -19.82
C TYR A 566 -18.31 11.84 -21.05
N LEU A 567 -18.81 11.20 -22.11
CA LEU A 567 -19.15 11.85 -23.37
C LEU A 567 -20.56 11.42 -23.82
N PRO A 568 -21.63 12.11 -23.36
CA PRO A 568 -23.01 11.67 -23.60
C PRO A 568 -23.39 11.64 -25.09
N GLU A 569 -22.67 12.38 -25.93
CA GLU A 569 -22.83 12.38 -27.39
C GLU A 569 -22.34 11.11 -28.09
N LEU A 570 -21.47 10.29 -27.47
CA LEU A 570 -20.98 9.05 -28.09
C LEU A 570 -22.07 8.02 -28.30
N SER A 571 -23.09 8.04 -27.44
CA SER A 571 -24.29 7.21 -27.50
C SER A 571 -25.28 7.66 -28.59
N LYS A 572 -24.99 8.73 -29.34
CA LYS A 572 -25.84 9.19 -30.45
C LYS A 572 -25.38 8.55 -31.77
N ASP A 573 -26.34 8.07 -32.56
CA ASP A 573 -26.11 7.25 -33.76
C ASP A 573 -25.58 8.03 -34.98
N SER A 574 -25.52 9.36 -34.91
CA SER A 574 -25.25 10.22 -36.08
C SER A 574 -23.77 10.44 -36.41
N ALA A 575 -22.82 10.01 -35.55
CA ALA A 575 -21.39 10.26 -35.73
C ALA A 575 -20.64 9.06 -36.33
N SER A 576 -19.80 9.31 -37.33
CA SER A 576 -18.93 8.29 -37.93
C SER A 576 -17.82 7.84 -36.97
N SER A 577 -17.27 6.64 -37.15
CA SER A 577 -16.19 6.13 -36.29
C SER A 577 -14.99 7.09 -36.16
N PRO A 578 -14.47 7.73 -37.24
CA PRO A 578 -13.40 8.72 -37.10
C PRO A 578 -13.80 9.97 -36.31
N ALA A 579 -15.07 10.38 -36.35
CA ALA A 579 -15.56 11.49 -35.54
C ALA A 579 -15.61 11.12 -34.05
N LYS A 580 -16.03 9.89 -33.73
CA LYS A 580 -16.01 9.35 -32.37
C LYS A 580 -14.57 9.21 -31.84
N THR A 581 -13.64 8.68 -32.63
CA THR A 581 -12.21 8.60 -32.27
C THR A 581 -11.61 9.97 -31.95
N ARG A 582 -11.83 10.97 -32.81
CA ARG A 582 -11.34 12.33 -32.53
C ARG A 582 -11.97 12.95 -31.29
N ARG A 583 -13.23 12.62 -30.99
CA ARG A 583 -13.91 13.16 -29.82
C ARG A 583 -13.40 12.57 -28.51
N LEU A 584 -13.08 11.27 -28.51
CA LEU A 584 -12.42 10.58 -27.39
C LEU A 584 -11.04 11.20 -27.11
N LEU A 585 -10.17 11.27 -28.12
CA LEU A 585 -8.84 11.90 -28.01
C LEU A 585 -8.91 13.34 -27.51
N SER A 586 -9.85 14.14 -28.02
CA SER A 586 -10.04 15.51 -27.54
C SER A 586 -10.56 15.57 -26.10
N GLY A 587 -11.31 14.57 -25.65
CA GLY A 587 -11.82 14.51 -24.28
C GLY A 587 -10.71 14.17 -23.28
N GLU A 588 -9.84 13.22 -23.63
CA GLU A 588 -8.63 12.90 -22.85
C GLU A 588 -7.68 14.09 -22.79
N ALA A 589 -7.35 14.69 -23.92
CA ALA A 589 -6.45 15.85 -23.95
C ALA A 589 -6.97 17.01 -23.07
N ASP A 590 -8.30 17.20 -22.99
CA ASP A 590 -8.91 18.20 -22.11
C ASP A 590 -8.76 17.84 -20.61
N LEU A 591 -8.71 16.55 -20.25
CA LEU A 591 -8.48 16.10 -18.87
C LEU A 591 -6.99 16.04 -18.52
N GLU A 592 -6.13 15.59 -19.44
CA GLU A 592 -4.67 15.58 -19.29
C GLU A 592 -4.12 17.00 -19.05
N GLU A 593 -4.71 18.03 -19.66
CA GLU A 593 -4.35 19.43 -19.38
C GLU A 593 -4.63 19.81 -17.91
N LEU A 594 -5.67 19.23 -17.30
CA LEU A 594 -6.05 19.47 -15.91
C LEU A 594 -5.35 18.55 -14.92
N LEU A 595 -4.96 17.35 -15.35
CA LEU A 595 -4.33 16.29 -14.58
C LEU A 595 -3.21 15.60 -15.40
N PRO A 596 -2.03 16.24 -15.57
CA PRO A 596 -0.98 15.74 -16.44
C PRO A 596 -0.33 14.43 -15.96
N ASP A 597 -0.40 14.16 -14.65
CA ASP A 597 0.19 12.98 -14.01
C ASP A 597 -0.86 11.88 -13.73
N TYR A 598 -2.09 12.02 -14.27
CA TYR A 598 -3.15 11.03 -14.10
C TYR A 598 -3.57 10.44 -15.45
N GLU A 599 -3.46 9.13 -15.58
CA GLU A 599 -3.91 8.41 -16.76
C GLU A 599 -5.44 8.27 -16.78
N ILE A 600 -6.06 8.61 -17.91
CA ILE A 600 -7.50 8.45 -18.13
C ILE A 600 -7.74 7.14 -18.91
N ASP A 601 -8.12 6.08 -18.18
CA ASP A 601 -8.28 4.71 -18.74
C ASP A 601 -9.72 4.19 -18.69
N SER A 602 -10.67 4.99 -18.19
CA SER A 602 -12.05 4.58 -17.98
C SER A 602 -13.07 5.48 -18.67
N LEU A 603 -14.11 4.89 -19.25
CA LEU A 603 -15.13 5.55 -20.05
C LEU A 603 -16.54 5.15 -19.59
N ALA A 604 -17.42 6.12 -19.44
CA ALA A 604 -18.84 5.89 -19.18
C ALA A 604 -19.72 6.16 -20.41
N LEU A 605 -20.60 5.21 -20.71
CA LEU A 605 -21.66 5.35 -21.70
C LEU A 605 -23.05 5.33 -21.06
N THR A 606 -24.02 5.93 -21.76
CA THR A 606 -25.36 6.20 -21.23
C THR A 606 -26.38 5.08 -21.45
N THR A 607 -26.27 4.24 -22.50
CA THR A 607 -27.26 3.17 -22.77
C THR A 607 -26.68 2.02 -23.61
N LEU A 608 -27.42 0.89 -23.68
CA LEU A 608 -27.16 -0.23 -24.59
C LEU A 608 -27.70 -0.05 -26.02
N GLU A 609 -28.59 0.90 -26.28
CA GLU A 609 -29.31 0.95 -27.57
C GLU A 609 -28.40 1.28 -28.76
N HIS A 610 -27.33 2.05 -28.53
CA HIS A 610 -26.44 2.54 -29.58
C HIS A 610 -24.96 2.51 -29.15
N VAL A 611 -24.51 1.39 -28.58
CA VAL A 611 -23.11 1.22 -28.16
C VAL A 611 -22.21 1.15 -29.40
N PRO A 612 -21.23 2.07 -29.56
CA PRO A 612 -20.22 1.92 -30.60
C PRO A 612 -19.52 0.55 -30.50
N ALA A 613 -18.92 0.07 -31.58
CA ALA A 613 -18.17 -1.18 -31.52
C ALA A 613 -17.15 -1.12 -30.37
N VAL A 614 -17.13 -2.12 -29.48
CA VAL A 614 -16.23 -2.12 -28.31
C VAL A 614 -14.77 -1.93 -28.73
N THR A 615 -14.36 -2.49 -29.86
CA THR A 615 -13.01 -2.30 -30.41
C THR A 615 -12.68 -0.84 -30.73
N LEU A 616 -13.69 -0.03 -31.09
CA LEU A 616 -13.51 1.42 -31.29
C LEU A 616 -13.38 2.14 -29.95
N LEU A 617 -14.12 1.71 -28.93
CA LEU A 617 -14.11 2.37 -27.63
C LEU A 617 -12.89 1.99 -26.81
N GLN A 618 -12.39 0.77 -26.96
CA GLN A 618 -11.21 0.28 -26.28
C GLN A 618 -9.98 1.02 -26.81
N TYR A 619 -9.73 0.93 -28.11
CA TYR A 619 -8.53 1.50 -28.71
C TYR A 619 -8.84 2.28 -29.98
N GLY A 620 -8.18 3.43 -30.12
CA GLY A 620 -8.23 4.22 -31.34
C GLY A 620 -7.02 5.12 -31.46
N ALA A 621 -6.59 5.34 -32.71
CA ALA A 621 -5.49 6.24 -33.03
C ALA A 621 -5.89 7.22 -34.12
N TYR A 622 -5.46 8.47 -33.98
CA TYR A 622 -5.63 9.51 -34.97
C TYR A 622 -4.49 10.53 -34.87
N ASP A 623 -3.85 10.84 -36.01
CA ASP A 623 -2.79 11.86 -36.10
C ASP A 623 -1.62 11.67 -35.10
N GLY A 624 -1.24 10.41 -34.85
CA GLY A 624 -0.14 10.06 -33.93
C GLY A 624 -0.52 10.04 -32.45
N GLN A 625 -1.74 10.45 -32.09
CA GLN A 625 -2.30 10.27 -30.75
C GLN A 625 -3.12 8.98 -30.70
N HIS A 626 -3.22 8.38 -29.52
CA HIS A 626 -4.01 7.19 -29.28
C HIS A 626 -4.63 7.21 -27.89
N TYR A 627 -5.72 6.45 -27.71
CA TYR A 627 -6.29 6.10 -26.41
C TYR A 627 -6.34 4.59 -26.24
N ASP A 628 -6.32 4.14 -25.00
CA ASP A 628 -6.57 2.74 -24.62
C ASP A 628 -7.40 2.66 -23.33
N TYR A 629 -8.72 2.62 -23.46
CA TYR A 629 -9.61 2.49 -22.32
C TYR A 629 -9.64 1.04 -21.84
N GLN A 630 -9.09 0.81 -20.65
CA GLN A 630 -9.15 -0.47 -19.95
C GLN A 630 -10.56 -0.78 -19.44
N LEU A 631 -11.34 0.26 -19.09
CA LEU A 631 -12.63 0.11 -18.41
C LEU A 631 -13.73 0.87 -19.13
N ILE A 632 -14.77 0.17 -19.57
CA ILE A 632 -15.92 0.80 -20.22
C ILE A 632 -17.19 0.36 -19.53
N THR A 633 -17.94 1.34 -19.01
CA THR A 633 -19.16 1.12 -18.24
C THR A 633 -20.41 1.51 -19.03
N LEU A 634 -21.50 0.79 -18.80
CA LEU A 634 -22.77 0.92 -19.52
C LEU A 634 -23.93 0.94 -18.52
N VAL A 635 -24.93 1.78 -18.73
CA VAL A 635 -26.17 1.72 -17.93
C VAL A 635 -27.06 0.62 -18.47
N THR A 636 -27.38 -0.35 -17.61
CA THR A 636 -28.18 -1.54 -17.95
C THR A 636 -29.26 -1.85 -16.92
N ASP A 637 -29.18 -1.22 -15.74
CA ASP A 637 -30.01 -1.51 -14.57
C ASP A 637 -29.83 -2.92 -13.98
N GLU A 638 -28.72 -3.58 -14.33
CA GLU A 638 -28.27 -4.87 -13.80
C GLU A 638 -26.95 -4.74 -13.05
N ALA A 639 -26.70 -5.66 -12.10
CA ALA A 639 -25.42 -5.76 -11.41
C ALA A 639 -24.34 -6.33 -12.34
N ALA A 640 -23.07 -6.02 -12.09
CA ALA A 640 -21.97 -6.51 -12.89
C ALA A 640 -21.57 -7.93 -12.47
N PRO A 641 -21.25 -8.84 -13.41
CA PRO A 641 -20.59 -10.11 -13.05
C PRO A 641 -19.30 -9.86 -12.24
N SER A 642 -18.95 -10.76 -11.32
CA SER A 642 -17.65 -10.68 -10.62
C SER A 642 -16.49 -10.68 -11.61
N PRO A 643 -15.44 -9.87 -11.39
CA PRO A 643 -14.15 -10.00 -12.08
C PRO A 643 -13.55 -11.42 -12.05
N ARG A 644 -13.87 -12.21 -11.02
CA ARG A 644 -13.45 -13.63 -10.90
C ARG A 644 -14.37 -14.60 -11.66
N SER A 645 -15.46 -14.11 -12.24
CA SER A 645 -16.36 -14.87 -13.12
C SER A 645 -15.89 -14.79 -14.56
N GLY A 646 -15.94 -15.91 -15.29
CA GLY A 646 -15.67 -15.94 -16.73
C GLY A 646 -16.68 -15.15 -17.58
N GLN A 647 -17.68 -14.52 -16.96
CA GLN A 647 -18.66 -13.65 -17.62
C GLN A 647 -18.31 -12.16 -17.53
N PHE A 648 -17.32 -11.77 -16.70
CA PHE A 648 -16.94 -10.37 -16.59
C PHE A 648 -16.27 -9.85 -17.86
N SER A 649 -16.64 -8.63 -18.25
CA SER A 649 -16.05 -7.94 -19.39
C SER A 649 -15.66 -6.53 -18.95
N PRO A 650 -14.36 -6.21 -18.85
CA PRO A 650 -13.91 -4.87 -18.43
C PRO A 650 -14.35 -3.77 -19.40
N HIS A 651 -14.66 -4.13 -20.65
CA HIS A 651 -15.13 -3.21 -21.69
C HIS A 651 -16.66 -3.16 -21.84
N ARG A 652 -17.41 -3.85 -20.98
CA ARG A 652 -18.89 -3.85 -20.95
C ARG A 652 -19.40 -4.02 -19.52
N ILE A 653 -18.93 -3.17 -18.61
CA ILE A 653 -19.27 -3.26 -17.19
C ILE A 653 -20.69 -2.70 -16.95
N PRO A 654 -21.67 -3.53 -16.52
CA PRO A 654 -23.03 -3.10 -16.20
C PRO A 654 -23.07 -2.15 -15.00
N ARG A 655 -23.91 -1.11 -15.08
CA ARG A 655 -24.23 -0.20 -13.98
C ARG A 655 -25.72 -0.06 -13.78
N ILE A 656 -26.10 0.15 -12.52
CA ILE A 656 -27.47 0.35 -12.06
C ILE A 656 -27.73 1.85 -11.90
N ASN A 657 -28.74 2.37 -12.60
CA ASN A 657 -29.14 3.77 -12.43
C ASN A 657 -29.87 3.97 -11.10
N VAL A 658 -29.37 4.87 -10.26
CA VAL A 658 -29.99 5.14 -8.95
C VAL A 658 -31.18 6.08 -9.10
N THR A 659 -32.34 5.59 -8.68
CA THR A 659 -33.61 6.32 -8.56
C THR A 659 -34.12 6.22 -7.12
N ALA A 660 -35.35 6.69 -6.84
CA ALA A 660 -35.90 6.80 -5.48
C ALA A 660 -35.73 5.55 -4.60
N ASP A 661 -36.07 4.38 -5.15
CA ASP A 661 -36.15 3.11 -4.42
C ASP A 661 -35.07 2.11 -4.88
N THR A 662 -34.16 2.50 -5.77
CA THR A 662 -33.20 1.58 -6.39
C THR A 662 -32.35 0.86 -5.34
N VAL A 663 -31.74 1.59 -4.40
CA VAL A 663 -30.81 1.01 -3.41
C VAL A 663 -31.52 0.08 -2.44
N GLU A 664 -32.69 0.48 -1.94
CA GLU A 664 -33.51 -0.36 -1.05
C GLU A 664 -33.96 -1.64 -1.75
N ASN A 665 -34.47 -1.54 -2.98
CA ASN A 665 -34.90 -2.69 -3.77
C ASN A 665 -33.74 -3.65 -4.07
N GLN A 666 -32.55 -3.11 -4.37
CA GLN A 666 -31.36 -3.94 -4.56
C GLN A 666 -31.00 -4.64 -3.25
N ILE A 667 -30.89 -3.93 -2.13
CA ILE A 667 -30.57 -4.55 -0.83
C ILE A 667 -31.58 -5.65 -0.46
N ASP A 668 -32.87 -5.42 -0.68
CA ASP A 668 -33.93 -6.40 -0.42
C ASP A 668 -33.84 -7.61 -1.35
N TYR A 669 -33.55 -7.39 -2.64
CA TYR A 669 -33.29 -8.48 -3.58
C TYR A 669 -32.07 -9.31 -3.11
N TYR A 670 -30.99 -8.65 -2.74
CA TYR A 670 -29.76 -9.27 -2.21
C TYR A 670 -30.02 -10.09 -0.94
N ALA A 671 -30.83 -9.57 -0.01
CA ALA A 671 -31.15 -10.28 1.23
C ALA A 671 -31.84 -11.62 1.00
N ASN A 672 -32.54 -11.77 -0.13
CA ASN A 672 -33.24 -12.99 -0.53
C ASN A 672 -32.47 -13.86 -1.53
N HIS A 673 -31.36 -13.34 -2.09
CA HIS A 673 -30.56 -13.98 -3.13
C HIS A 673 -29.05 -13.91 -2.83
N SER A 674 -28.65 -14.08 -1.57
CA SER A 674 -27.26 -13.85 -1.15
C SER A 674 -26.23 -14.71 -1.89
N GLN A 675 -26.62 -15.86 -2.42
CA GLN A 675 -25.77 -16.74 -3.23
C GLN A 675 -25.47 -16.22 -4.65
N ASP A 676 -26.20 -15.20 -5.12
CA ASP A 676 -26.01 -14.64 -6.46
C ASP A 676 -24.91 -13.57 -6.47
N TYR A 677 -24.46 -13.13 -5.29
CA TYR A 677 -23.69 -11.90 -5.12
C TYR A 677 -22.32 -12.09 -4.53
N PHE A 678 -21.40 -11.19 -4.92
CA PHE A 678 -20.03 -11.23 -4.46
C PHE A 678 -19.97 -11.01 -2.95
N VAL A 679 -19.36 -11.97 -2.25
CA VAL A 679 -18.98 -11.82 -0.84
C VAL A 679 -17.51 -12.14 -0.72
N SER A 680 -16.75 -11.17 -0.20
CA SER A 680 -15.31 -11.34 -0.01
C SER A 680 -15.05 -12.51 0.92
N ALA A 681 -14.21 -13.41 0.45
CA ALA A 681 -13.54 -14.41 1.27
C ALA A 681 -12.62 -13.78 2.32
N GLY A 682 -12.26 -12.51 2.14
CA GLY A 682 -11.10 -11.94 2.79
C GLY A 682 -9.89 -12.82 2.49
N ILE A 683 -9.06 -13.02 3.50
CA ILE A 683 -7.87 -13.85 3.37
C ILE A 683 -8.25 -15.24 3.85
N ILE A 684 -8.71 -16.09 2.93
CA ILE A 684 -8.83 -17.53 3.19
C ILE A 684 -7.48 -18.16 2.85
N PRO A 685 -6.69 -18.63 3.83
CA PRO A 685 -5.78 -19.72 3.56
C PRO A 685 -6.64 -20.93 3.29
N GLN A 686 -6.36 -21.57 2.16
CA GLN A 686 -7.05 -22.77 1.75
C GLN A 686 -7.16 -23.73 2.94
N THR A 687 -8.39 -24.07 3.30
CA THR A 687 -8.64 -25.29 4.04
C THR A 687 -8.13 -26.41 3.14
N VAL A 688 -7.03 -27.04 3.54
CA VAL A 688 -6.53 -28.24 2.87
C VAL A 688 -7.65 -29.27 2.92
N SER A 689 -8.37 -29.42 1.82
CA SER A 689 -9.31 -30.53 1.68
C SER A 689 -8.48 -31.80 1.72
N ALA A 690 -8.59 -32.55 2.81
CA ALA A 690 -7.99 -33.86 2.93
C ALA A 690 -8.51 -34.74 1.78
N LYS A 691 -7.60 -35.27 0.97
CA LYS A 691 -7.84 -36.47 0.18
C LYS A 691 -6.92 -37.58 0.64
#